data_AF-A0A7K0VCN9-F1
#
_entry.id   AF-A0A7K0VCN9-F1
#
_cell.length_a   1.000
_cell.length_b   1.000
_cell.length_c   1.000
_cell.angle_alpha   90.00
_cell.angle_beta   90.00
_cell.angle_gamma   90.00
#
_symmetry.space_group_name_H-M   'P 1'
#
loop_
_entity.id
_entity.type
_entity.pdbx_description
1 polymer ?
#
loop_
_entity_poly.entity_id
_entity_poly.type
_entity_poly.pdbx_seq_one_letter_code
_entity_poly.pdbx_strand_id
1 'polypeptide(L)'
;MVNDDGRANPDRRLASFGPNEWLVDEIYQQFISDKSSVDPAWWEFFEGYSPSDQSPSPIASAAPTAISGPAAEASPVPPTAPLTSTTSTTSATSATSTTSTLKGPAARVVTNMEASLAVPTATSVRSVPAKLLIDNRVVINNHLARGRGGKISFTHVIGYAIVQAAKEVPAMNAAYQEVDGKPAIVTTTSVNLGLAIDLAKPDGSRQLLVPNIKGAQDMDFASFWATYEEVVRKARSSKLTVEDFTGTTVSLTNTGAIGTTHSVPRLMMGQGCIVGVGAMEYPAEWEGASAETIARNAVSKIFTLTSTYDHRIIQGAQSGEFLRRIHQLLLGEGDFYDEIFRSLRIPYEPVRWAKDISASHETDLGKTARVQEIIHAYRVRGHLMADTDPLEYRQRNHPDLDVLSHNLTLWDLDREFATGGFGGRALMKLREILGVLRDSYTRTVGIEYMHIQDPGQRQWIQDRVEIPHAKPERNEQLRILHKLNEAEALESFLQTKYVGQKRFSLEGAESLIPLLDAVLDKAAHENIIEVAIGMPHRGRLNVLTNIAGKSYAQIFREFEGQYGEESVQGSGDVKYHLGTTGTYTAPGGAQTSVYLAANPSHLEAVNPVLEGIVRAKQDLLPADRVYDILPVLMHGDAAFAGQGVVAETLHLSQLQGYRTGGTVHIVVNNQVGFTTSPRYSRSSVYATDVARMVQAPIFHVNGDDPEAVVRVAQLAFEFRQAFHKDVVVDLVCYRRRGHNEADDPSLTQPLMYAIIDNKRSVRKHYTEGLVGRGDITVDEAE
;
A
#
# COMPACT_ATOMS: atom_id res chain seq x y z
N MET A 1 -20.94 -4.72 39.20
CA MET A 1 -21.96 -4.43 40.23
C MET A 1 -23.31 -4.38 39.52
N VAL A 2 -24.38 -4.78 40.22
CA VAL A 2 -25.76 -4.93 39.71
C VAL A 2 -26.66 -4.13 40.65
N ASN A 3 -27.81 -3.62 40.17
CA ASN A 3 -28.80 -2.96 41.04
C ASN A 3 -29.60 -4.02 41.82
N ASP A 4 -30.14 -3.67 42.99
CA ASP A 4 -30.60 -4.62 44.02
C ASP A 4 -31.69 -5.62 43.57
N ASP A 5 -32.51 -5.30 42.56
CA ASP A 5 -33.56 -6.20 42.05
C ASP A 5 -33.08 -7.27 41.04
N GLY A 6 -31.76 -7.38 40.80
CA GLY A 6 -31.15 -8.51 40.08
C GLY A 6 -31.47 -8.64 38.58
N ARG A 7 -32.19 -7.70 37.98
CA ARG A 7 -32.49 -7.67 36.54
C ARG A 7 -31.47 -6.83 35.76
N ALA A 8 -31.22 -7.21 34.51
CA ALA A 8 -30.31 -6.47 33.62
C ALA A 8 -30.94 -5.13 33.19
N ASN A 9 -30.14 -4.06 33.18
CA ASN A 9 -30.59 -2.72 32.74
C ASN A 9 -30.75 -2.68 31.20
N PRO A 10 -31.95 -2.37 30.65
CA PRO A 10 -32.19 -2.33 29.20
C PRO A 10 -31.29 -1.33 28.44
N ASP A 11 -30.98 -0.16 29.01
CA ASP A 11 -30.15 0.88 28.37
C ASP A 11 -28.78 0.36 27.91
N ARG A 12 -28.30 -0.72 28.52
CA ARG A 12 -26.99 -1.32 28.21
C ARG A 12 -26.98 -2.24 26.99
N ARG A 13 -28.13 -2.50 26.35
CA ARG A 13 -28.25 -3.33 25.13
C ARG A 13 -28.09 -2.53 23.83
N LEU A 14 -28.48 -1.25 23.76
CA LEU A 14 -28.21 -0.42 22.57
C LEU A 14 -26.69 -0.13 22.45
N ALA A 15 -26.03 0.12 23.59
CA ALA A 15 -24.62 0.44 23.66
C ALA A 15 -23.65 -0.64 23.11
N SER A 16 -24.11 -1.85 22.80
CA SER A 16 -23.28 -2.89 22.15
C SER A 16 -23.27 -2.83 20.62
N PHE A 17 -24.18 -2.10 19.96
CA PHE A 17 -24.25 -2.04 18.49
C PHE A 17 -23.54 -0.82 17.88
N GLY A 18 -23.32 0.24 18.66
CA GLY A 18 -22.43 1.34 18.31
C GLY A 18 -22.74 1.98 16.95
N PRO A 19 -21.80 2.01 15.97
CA PRO A 19 -22.04 2.61 14.65
C PRO A 19 -23.22 2.03 13.85
N ASN A 20 -23.71 0.84 14.23
CA ASN A 20 -24.74 0.09 13.49
C ASN A 20 -26.15 0.23 14.10
N GLU A 21 -26.34 1.13 15.07
CA GLU A 21 -27.64 1.43 15.72
C GLU A 21 -28.75 1.72 14.68
N TRP A 22 -28.45 2.50 13.63
CA TRP A 22 -29.38 2.79 12.53
C TRP A 22 -29.86 1.55 11.76
N LEU A 23 -29.04 0.51 11.66
CA LEU A 23 -29.37 -0.74 10.98
C LEU A 23 -30.25 -1.62 11.88
N VAL A 24 -30.01 -1.61 13.20
CA VAL A 24 -30.88 -2.29 14.17
C VAL A 24 -32.27 -1.66 14.17
N ASP A 25 -32.37 -0.33 14.08
CA ASP A 25 -33.65 0.36 13.92
C ASP A 25 -34.32 0.07 12.56
N GLU A 26 -33.57 -0.02 11.45
CA GLU A 26 -34.14 -0.40 10.15
C GLU A 26 -34.72 -1.83 10.18
N ILE A 27 -33.99 -2.79 10.74
CA ILE A 27 -34.47 -4.17 10.90
C ILE A 27 -35.65 -4.23 11.90
N TYR A 28 -35.70 -3.37 12.92
CA TYR A 28 -36.87 -3.25 13.81
C TYR A 28 -38.12 -2.74 13.06
N GLN A 29 -37.98 -1.75 12.18
CA GLN A 29 -39.09 -1.29 11.33
C GLN A 29 -39.56 -2.41 10.39
N GLN A 30 -38.63 -3.19 9.82
CA GLN A 30 -38.97 -4.38 9.03
C GLN A 30 -39.75 -5.40 9.88
N PHE A 31 -39.27 -5.72 11.09
CA PHE A 31 -39.92 -6.63 12.04
C PHE A 31 -41.34 -6.20 12.44
N ILE A 32 -41.58 -4.89 12.63
CA ILE A 32 -42.93 -4.34 12.86
C ILE A 32 -43.82 -4.49 11.62
N SER A 33 -43.27 -4.30 10.42
CA SER A 33 -44.04 -4.35 9.17
C SER A 33 -44.42 -5.76 8.73
N ASP A 34 -43.49 -6.72 8.84
CA ASP A 34 -43.68 -8.14 8.62
C ASP A 34 -42.57 -8.91 9.38
N LYS A 35 -42.94 -9.56 10.49
CA LYS A 35 -42.03 -10.38 11.30
C LYS A 35 -41.33 -11.48 10.50
N SER A 36 -41.92 -11.98 9.41
CA SER A 36 -41.32 -13.01 8.56
C SER A 36 -40.28 -12.48 7.56
N SER A 37 -40.17 -11.16 7.41
CA SER A 37 -39.11 -10.51 6.61
C SER A 37 -37.75 -10.42 7.34
N VAL A 38 -37.74 -10.64 8.65
CA VAL A 38 -36.56 -10.54 9.53
C VAL A 38 -36.14 -11.91 10.04
N ASP A 39 -34.83 -12.17 10.09
CA ASP A 39 -34.29 -13.46 10.54
C ASP A 39 -34.75 -13.82 11.97
N PRO A 40 -35.20 -15.08 12.22
CA PRO A 40 -35.69 -15.53 13.52
C PRO A 40 -34.77 -15.29 14.71
N ALA A 41 -33.45 -15.22 14.53
CA ALA A 41 -32.49 -14.92 15.59
C ALA A 41 -32.69 -13.54 16.23
N TRP A 42 -33.31 -12.60 15.52
CA TRP A 42 -33.61 -11.26 16.03
C TRP A 42 -34.97 -11.13 16.71
N TRP A 43 -35.86 -12.14 16.61
CA TRP A 43 -37.23 -12.01 17.10
C TRP A 43 -37.31 -11.84 18.63
N GLU A 44 -36.52 -12.60 19.40
CA GLU A 44 -36.46 -12.47 20.86
C GLU A 44 -35.89 -11.10 21.30
N PHE A 45 -35.04 -10.48 20.48
CA PHE A 45 -34.52 -9.14 20.73
C PHE A 45 -35.59 -8.07 20.48
N PHE A 46 -36.27 -8.12 19.33
CA PHE A 46 -37.25 -7.10 18.94
C PHE A 46 -38.61 -7.21 19.66
N GLU A 47 -39.00 -8.39 20.15
CA GLU A 47 -40.18 -8.54 21.04
C GLU A 47 -40.04 -7.75 22.37
N GLY A 48 -38.82 -7.37 22.75
CA GLY A 48 -38.53 -6.54 23.93
C GLY A 48 -37.93 -5.17 23.61
N TYR A 49 -37.93 -4.72 22.35
CA TYR A 49 -37.31 -3.46 21.91
C TYR A 49 -38.35 -2.33 21.78
N SER A 50 -37.98 -1.14 22.23
CA SER A 50 -38.78 0.09 22.13
C SER A 50 -37.84 1.28 21.88
N PRO A 51 -37.75 1.82 20.64
CA PRO A 51 -36.92 2.98 20.34
C PRO A 51 -37.54 4.28 20.87
N SER A 52 -36.74 5.35 20.93
CA SER A 52 -37.19 6.69 21.34
C SER A 52 -37.38 7.60 20.12
N ASP A 53 -38.51 8.33 20.07
CA ASP A 53 -38.98 9.05 18.87
C ASP A 53 -38.04 10.19 18.40
N GLN A 54 -37.30 9.98 17.31
CA GLN A 54 -36.81 11.04 16.40
C GLN A 54 -36.77 10.61 14.92
N SER A 55 -37.94 10.47 14.29
CA SER A 55 -38.08 10.10 12.87
C SER A 55 -37.98 11.29 11.89
N PRO A 56 -37.40 11.07 10.70
CA PRO A 56 -37.84 11.73 9.47
C PRO A 56 -38.27 10.71 8.39
N SER A 57 -39.33 11.03 7.63
CA SER A 57 -40.02 10.11 6.72
C SER A 57 -39.28 9.83 5.38
N PRO A 58 -39.50 8.67 4.74
CA PRO A 58 -38.80 8.26 3.51
C PRO A 58 -39.31 8.95 2.23
N ILE A 59 -38.48 8.94 1.18
CA ILE A 59 -38.77 9.42 -0.18
C ILE A 59 -38.93 8.22 -1.12
N ALA A 60 -39.91 8.28 -2.02
CA ALA A 60 -40.27 7.16 -2.91
C ALA A 60 -39.36 7.00 -4.14
N SER A 61 -39.29 5.75 -4.64
CA SER A 61 -38.52 5.35 -5.83
C SER A 61 -39.17 5.79 -7.15
N ALA A 62 -38.35 6.01 -8.19
CA ALA A 62 -38.78 6.21 -9.57
C ALA A 62 -37.84 5.49 -10.55
N ALA A 63 -38.41 4.78 -11.53
CA ALA A 63 -37.70 4.01 -12.55
C ALA A 63 -37.31 4.88 -13.77
N PRO A 64 -36.32 4.46 -14.60
CA PRO A 64 -35.72 5.31 -15.63
C PRO A 64 -36.52 5.37 -16.94
N THR A 65 -36.36 6.48 -17.68
CA THR A 65 -36.89 6.66 -19.05
C THR A 65 -35.73 6.95 -20.02
N ALA A 66 -35.84 6.45 -21.25
CA ALA A 66 -34.74 6.47 -22.23
C ALA A 66 -34.50 7.84 -22.89
N ILE A 67 -33.26 8.04 -23.36
CA ILE A 67 -32.82 9.23 -24.09
C ILE A 67 -33.02 9.03 -25.59
N SER A 68 -33.57 10.03 -26.27
CA SER A 68 -33.43 10.24 -27.71
C SER A 68 -33.03 11.69 -27.98
N GLY A 69 -32.22 11.93 -29.01
CA GLY A 69 -31.74 13.26 -29.38
C GLY A 69 -31.87 13.52 -30.88
N PRO A 70 -31.76 14.78 -31.33
CA PRO A 70 -31.60 15.15 -32.74
C PRO A 70 -30.21 15.76 -33.05
N ALA A 71 -29.90 15.89 -34.33
CA ALA A 71 -28.68 16.52 -34.84
C ALA A 71 -28.96 17.30 -36.16
N ALA A 72 -28.00 18.16 -36.57
CA ALA A 72 -28.00 19.00 -37.78
C ALA A 72 -29.05 20.15 -37.78
N GLU A 73 -28.91 21.25 -38.54
CA GLU A 73 -27.88 21.67 -39.52
C GLU A 73 -27.70 23.22 -39.53
N ALA A 74 -26.94 23.83 -40.46
CA ALA A 74 -26.44 25.22 -40.31
C ALA A 74 -26.31 26.09 -41.60
N SER A 75 -26.10 27.41 -41.40
CA SER A 75 -25.64 28.45 -42.38
C SER A 75 -26.68 28.99 -43.38
N PRO A 76 -26.47 30.16 -44.08
CA PRO A 76 -25.27 31.02 -44.19
C PRO A 76 -25.47 32.56 -43.99
N VAL A 77 -24.43 33.36 -44.28
CA VAL A 77 -24.24 34.83 -44.13
C VAL A 77 -23.26 35.28 -45.27
N PRO A 78 -23.29 36.47 -45.95
CA PRO A 78 -23.34 37.88 -45.46
C PRO A 78 -24.24 38.79 -46.40
N PRO A 79 -24.04 40.11 -46.76
CA PRO A 79 -23.00 41.12 -46.44
C PRO A 79 -23.39 42.63 -46.20
N THR A 80 -22.42 43.36 -45.60
CA THR A 80 -21.94 44.75 -45.80
C THR A 80 -22.87 46.01 -45.90
N ALA A 81 -22.80 46.86 -44.84
CA ALA A 81 -22.58 48.34 -44.74
C ALA A 81 -23.01 49.34 -45.87
N PRO A 82 -23.32 50.64 -45.60
CA PRO A 82 -22.77 51.48 -44.50
C PRO A 82 -23.65 52.56 -43.80
N LEU A 83 -23.09 53.11 -42.72
CA LEU A 83 -23.23 54.47 -42.11
C LEU A 83 -24.38 55.42 -42.55
N THR A 84 -25.26 55.80 -41.62
CA THR A 84 -25.25 57.13 -40.94
C THR A 84 -26.36 57.25 -39.86
N SER A 85 -26.38 58.36 -39.12
CA SER A 85 -27.15 58.56 -37.89
C SER A 85 -28.57 59.12 -38.07
N THR A 86 -29.55 58.55 -37.36
CA THR A 86 -30.75 59.27 -36.87
C THR A 86 -31.13 58.81 -35.47
N THR A 87 -31.65 59.73 -34.66
CA THR A 87 -32.05 59.51 -33.27
C THR A 87 -33.28 58.62 -33.16
N SER A 88 -33.23 57.57 -32.34
CA SER A 88 -34.39 56.75 -31.97
C SER A 88 -34.48 56.58 -30.46
N THR A 89 -35.65 56.87 -29.89
CA THR A 89 -35.94 56.83 -28.45
C THR A 89 -35.73 55.42 -27.88
N THR A 90 -34.88 55.28 -26.87
CA THR A 90 -34.63 53.99 -26.21
C THR A 90 -35.85 53.54 -25.41
N SER A 91 -36.60 52.56 -25.92
CA SER A 91 -37.58 51.83 -25.12
C SER A 91 -36.84 51.00 -24.07
N ALA A 92 -36.84 51.47 -22.83
CA ALA A 92 -36.16 50.79 -21.73
C ALA A 92 -36.88 49.48 -21.37
N THR A 93 -36.37 48.35 -21.89
CA THR A 93 -36.78 47.02 -21.44
C THR A 93 -36.39 46.88 -19.97
N SER A 94 -37.36 46.96 -19.07
CA SER A 94 -37.11 46.91 -17.63
C SER A 94 -36.60 45.53 -17.22
N ALA A 95 -35.31 45.42 -16.94
CA ALA A 95 -34.71 44.23 -16.36
C ALA A 95 -35.34 43.99 -14.97
N THR A 96 -36.21 43.00 -14.85
CA THR A 96 -36.90 42.64 -13.60
C THR A 96 -35.92 41.99 -12.62
N SER A 97 -35.28 42.81 -11.79
CA SER A 97 -34.38 42.36 -10.73
C SER A 97 -35.13 41.56 -9.66
N THR A 98 -34.91 40.25 -9.61
CA THR A 98 -35.50 39.37 -8.60
C THR A 98 -34.67 39.37 -7.31
N THR A 99 -35.17 40.06 -6.27
CA THR A 99 -34.51 40.13 -4.96
C THR A 99 -34.84 38.92 -4.09
N SER A 100 -33.84 38.08 -3.78
CA SER A 100 -33.94 36.98 -2.82
C SER A 100 -33.33 37.35 -1.47
N THR A 101 -33.92 36.92 -0.36
CA THR A 101 -33.34 37.11 0.99
C THR A 101 -32.35 36.02 1.34
N LEU A 102 -31.13 36.40 1.75
CA LEU A 102 -30.12 35.47 2.26
C LEU A 102 -30.56 34.92 3.62
N LYS A 103 -30.46 33.59 3.80
CA LYS A 103 -30.90 32.87 5.00
C LYS A 103 -29.88 31.80 5.40
N GLY A 104 -29.94 31.34 6.65
CA GLY A 104 -29.10 30.23 7.15
C GLY A 104 -27.60 30.49 6.94
N PRO A 105 -26.84 29.53 6.38
CA PRO A 105 -25.40 29.69 6.15
C PRO A 105 -25.02 30.95 5.36
N ALA A 106 -25.81 31.34 4.34
CA ALA A 106 -25.50 32.52 3.53
C ALA A 106 -25.60 33.84 4.32
N ALA A 107 -26.57 33.95 5.24
CA ALA A 107 -26.65 35.09 6.16
C ALA A 107 -25.46 35.10 7.15
N ARG A 108 -25.02 33.93 7.62
CA ARG A 108 -23.85 33.82 8.51
C ARG A 108 -22.54 34.16 7.80
N VAL A 109 -22.43 33.93 6.49
CA VAL A 109 -21.31 34.44 5.67
C VAL A 109 -21.30 35.96 5.66
N VAL A 110 -22.44 36.65 5.53
CA VAL A 110 -22.51 38.12 5.61
C VAL A 110 -21.97 38.62 6.95
N THR A 111 -22.46 38.09 8.07
CA THR A 111 -21.98 38.46 9.42
C THR A 111 -20.48 38.25 9.58
N ASN A 112 -19.93 37.15 9.06
CA ASN A 112 -18.49 36.88 9.10
C ASN A 112 -17.69 37.86 8.21
N MET A 113 -18.20 38.21 7.03
CA MET A 113 -17.54 39.17 6.13
C MET A 113 -17.55 40.58 6.71
N GLU A 114 -18.68 41.03 7.28
CA GLU A 114 -18.80 42.30 8.00
C GLU A 114 -17.83 42.37 9.18
N ALA A 115 -17.78 41.33 10.02
CA ALA A 115 -16.81 41.23 11.11
C ALA A 115 -15.34 41.26 10.62
N SER A 116 -15.06 40.70 9.44
CA SER A 116 -13.72 40.74 8.83
C SER A 116 -13.26 42.15 8.45
N LEU A 117 -14.16 43.13 8.32
CA LEU A 117 -13.80 44.51 8.00
C LEU A 117 -13.03 45.20 9.14
N ALA A 118 -13.20 44.72 10.38
CA ALA A 118 -12.51 45.22 11.58
C ALA A 118 -11.07 44.68 11.75
N VAL A 119 -10.56 43.90 10.79
CA VAL A 119 -9.20 43.34 10.80
C VAL A 119 -8.31 44.10 9.81
N PRO A 120 -7.34 44.91 10.27
CA PRO A 120 -6.40 45.62 9.39
C PRO A 120 -5.38 44.64 8.79
N THR A 121 -5.75 44.01 7.68
CA THR A 121 -4.91 43.01 7.01
C THR A 121 -3.84 43.63 6.13
N ALA A 122 -2.64 43.05 6.17
CA ALA A 122 -1.63 43.18 5.12
C ALA A 122 -1.34 41.82 4.48
N THR A 123 -0.59 41.80 3.38
CA THR A 123 -0.35 40.56 2.60
C THR A 123 1.09 40.47 2.13
N SER A 124 1.74 39.34 2.45
CA SER A 124 3.02 38.94 1.87
C SER A 124 2.78 37.91 0.77
N VAL A 125 3.63 37.90 -0.25
CA VAL A 125 3.55 36.95 -1.38
C VAL A 125 4.93 36.34 -1.63
N ARG A 126 4.98 35.04 -1.92
CA ARG A 126 6.21 34.33 -2.30
C ARG A 126 5.90 33.27 -3.36
N SER A 127 6.66 33.26 -4.45
CA SER A 127 6.66 32.15 -5.41
C SER A 127 7.50 30.97 -4.87
N VAL A 128 7.02 29.75 -5.07
CA VAL A 128 7.64 28.50 -4.57
C VAL A 128 7.75 27.51 -5.73
N PRO A 129 8.90 26.86 -5.96
CA PRO A 129 9.05 25.83 -6.98
C PRO A 129 8.28 24.56 -6.56
N ALA A 130 7.50 24.00 -7.50
CA ALA A 130 6.68 22.83 -7.27
C ALA A 130 7.38 21.49 -7.57
N LYS A 131 8.54 21.47 -8.26
CA LYS A 131 9.19 20.24 -8.78
C LYS A 131 9.31 19.13 -7.72
N LEU A 132 9.95 19.43 -6.58
CA LEU A 132 10.17 18.43 -5.52
C LEU A 132 8.87 17.92 -4.89
N LEU A 133 7.92 18.85 -4.66
CA LEU A 133 6.59 18.56 -4.13
C LEU A 133 5.78 17.67 -5.09
N ILE A 134 5.89 17.90 -6.40
CA ILE A 134 5.30 17.04 -7.44
C ILE A 134 5.98 15.65 -7.42
N ASP A 135 7.31 15.61 -7.42
CA ASP A 135 8.08 14.38 -7.53
C ASP A 135 7.89 13.45 -6.33
N ASN A 136 7.99 13.97 -5.11
CA ASN A 136 7.72 13.19 -3.90
C ASN A 136 6.26 12.79 -3.79
N ARG A 137 5.31 13.64 -4.19
CA ARG A 137 3.89 13.26 -4.23
C ARG A 137 3.61 12.13 -5.23
N VAL A 138 4.34 12.04 -6.35
CA VAL A 138 4.24 10.90 -7.28
C VAL A 138 4.78 9.63 -6.63
N VAL A 139 5.96 9.67 -6.00
CA VAL A 139 6.54 8.49 -5.30
C VAL A 139 5.61 7.99 -4.19
N ILE A 140 5.07 8.89 -3.37
CA ILE A 140 4.12 8.58 -2.29
C ILE A 140 2.86 7.90 -2.83
N ASN A 141 2.19 8.49 -3.83
CA ASN A 141 0.93 7.93 -4.34
C ASN A 141 1.16 6.60 -5.10
N ASN A 142 2.30 6.41 -5.76
CA ASN A 142 2.64 5.15 -6.41
C ASN A 142 2.89 4.00 -5.42
N HIS A 143 3.29 4.30 -4.18
CA HIS A 143 3.36 3.31 -3.09
C HIS A 143 1.97 3.04 -2.49
N LEU A 144 1.23 4.09 -2.11
CA LEU A 144 -0.11 3.96 -1.53
C LEU A 144 -1.07 3.14 -2.42
N ALA A 145 -1.05 3.38 -3.74
CA ALA A 145 -1.93 2.70 -4.70
C ALA A 145 -1.73 1.17 -4.79
N ARG A 146 -0.66 0.61 -4.23
CA ARG A 146 -0.41 -0.85 -4.19
C ARG A 146 -0.51 -1.46 -2.79
N GLY A 147 -0.28 -0.65 -1.75
CA GLY A 147 -0.51 -1.01 -0.35
C GLY A 147 -1.98 -0.85 0.05
N ARG A 148 -2.24 -0.14 1.15
CA ARG A 148 -3.59 0.05 1.72
C ARG A 148 -4.47 1.09 0.99
N GLY A 149 -4.09 1.52 -0.21
CA GLY A 149 -4.80 2.55 -0.96
C GLY A 149 -4.67 3.95 -0.36
N GLY A 150 -5.67 4.80 -0.62
CA GLY A 150 -5.65 6.22 -0.29
C GLY A 150 -4.84 7.07 -1.29
N LYS A 151 -4.96 8.40 -1.19
CA LYS A 151 -4.35 9.34 -2.15
C LYS A 151 -4.02 10.69 -1.51
N ILE A 152 -2.74 11.04 -1.48
CA ILE A 152 -2.27 12.31 -0.91
C ILE A 152 -2.40 13.44 -1.95
N SER A 153 -2.98 14.56 -1.50
CA SER A 153 -3.12 15.80 -2.26
C SER A 153 -1.95 16.76 -2.01
N PHE A 154 -1.75 17.74 -2.87
CA PHE A 154 -0.79 18.82 -2.62
C PHE A 154 -1.13 19.60 -1.33
N THR A 155 -2.41 19.78 -1.05
CA THR A 155 -2.92 20.47 0.15
C THR A 155 -2.62 19.75 1.46
N HIS A 156 -2.42 18.42 1.48
CA HIS A 156 -1.99 17.73 2.72
C HIS A 156 -0.54 18.09 3.04
N VAL A 157 0.35 18.03 2.03
CA VAL A 157 1.78 18.36 2.21
C VAL A 157 1.98 19.85 2.50
N ILE A 158 1.28 20.74 1.79
CA ILE A 158 1.34 22.20 2.05
C ILE A 158 0.71 22.53 3.42
N GLY A 159 -0.40 21.89 3.80
CA GLY A 159 -1.02 22.06 5.11
C GLY A 159 -0.10 21.65 6.26
N TYR A 160 0.59 20.52 6.13
CA TYR A 160 1.59 20.09 7.11
C TYR A 160 2.81 21.03 7.16
N ALA A 161 3.28 21.52 6.01
CA ALA A 161 4.36 22.53 5.95
C ALA A 161 3.96 23.85 6.65
N ILE A 162 2.71 24.29 6.51
CA ILE A 162 2.15 25.44 7.23
C ILE A 162 2.14 25.20 8.75
N VAL A 163 1.75 24.00 9.19
CA VAL A 163 1.74 23.63 10.62
C VAL A 163 3.14 23.59 11.21
N GLN A 164 4.11 22.96 10.54
CA GLN A 164 5.50 22.94 11.05
C GLN A 164 6.13 24.34 11.05
N ALA A 165 5.91 25.15 10.00
CA ALA A 165 6.34 26.54 9.98
C ALA A 165 5.68 27.41 11.06
N ALA A 166 4.44 27.11 11.48
CA ALA A 166 3.75 27.84 12.55
C ALA A 166 4.31 27.54 13.95
N LYS A 167 4.91 26.36 14.16
CA LYS A 167 5.68 26.04 15.38
C LYS A 167 6.96 26.87 15.48
N GLU A 168 7.64 27.03 14.36
CA GLU A 168 8.91 27.77 14.28
C GLU A 168 8.73 29.29 14.24
N VAL A 169 7.61 29.79 13.69
CA VAL A 169 7.25 31.21 13.64
C VAL A 169 5.94 31.46 14.42
N PRO A 170 5.93 31.27 15.77
CA PRO A 170 4.70 31.25 16.58
C PRO A 170 3.93 32.58 16.58
N ALA A 171 4.57 33.70 16.19
CA ALA A 171 3.90 34.98 15.96
C ALA A 171 2.77 34.88 14.92
N MET A 172 2.88 33.99 13.92
CA MET A 172 1.84 33.77 12.91
C MET A 172 0.63 32.99 13.43
N ASN A 173 0.77 32.32 14.57
CA ASN A 173 -0.27 31.55 15.27
C ASN A 173 -0.98 32.38 16.37
N ALA A 174 -0.56 33.63 16.59
CA ALA A 174 -1.14 34.53 17.57
C ALA A 174 -2.32 35.35 17.00
N ALA A 175 -3.26 35.76 17.85
CA ALA A 175 -4.44 36.53 17.45
C ALA A 175 -4.57 37.87 18.21
N TYR A 176 -5.14 38.88 17.56
CA TYR A 176 -5.53 40.13 18.24
C TYR A 176 -6.80 39.92 19.06
N GLN A 177 -6.81 40.42 20.29
CA GLN A 177 -8.01 40.53 21.13
C GLN A 177 -7.98 41.85 21.90
N GLU A 178 -9.14 42.34 22.32
CA GLU A 178 -9.23 43.37 23.36
C GLU A 178 -9.58 42.73 24.71
N VAL A 179 -8.76 43.01 25.72
CA VAL A 179 -8.91 42.54 27.10
C VAL A 179 -9.04 43.80 27.98
N ASP A 180 -10.12 43.89 28.76
CA ASP A 180 -10.47 45.07 29.57
C ASP A 180 -10.43 46.40 28.79
N GLY A 181 -10.85 46.36 27.51
CA GLY A 181 -10.84 47.51 26.60
C GLY A 181 -9.45 47.95 26.11
N LYS A 182 -8.43 47.09 26.26
CA LYS A 182 -7.05 47.36 25.83
C LYS A 182 -6.62 46.38 24.72
N PRO A 183 -5.91 46.84 23.68
CA PRO A 183 -5.27 45.98 22.69
C PRO A 183 -4.35 44.94 23.34
N ALA A 184 -4.54 43.67 22.99
CA ALA A 184 -3.79 42.54 23.50
C ALA A 184 -3.45 41.53 22.39
N ILE A 185 -2.43 40.70 22.63
CA ILE A 185 -2.02 39.60 21.75
C ILE A 185 -2.24 38.29 22.48
N VAL A 186 -3.06 37.40 21.90
CA VAL A 186 -3.29 36.05 22.37
C VAL A 186 -2.32 35.11 21.67
N THR A 187 -1.28 34.68 22.37
CA THR A 187 -0.35 33.65 21.89
C THR A 187 -0.80 32.28 22.37
N THR A 188 -1.01 31.33 21.46
CA THR A 188 -1.34 29.93 21.77
C THR A 188 -0.29 29.00 21.19
N THR A 189 0.05 27.94 21.95
CA THR A 189 0.96 26.87 21.52
C THR A 189 0.30 25.89 20.56
N SER A 190 -1.02 25.74 20.62
CA SER A 190 -1.77 24.86 19.72
C SER A 190 -1.97 25.53 18.36
N VAL A 191 -1.59 24.83 17.28
CA VAL A 191 -1.86 25.19 15.90
C VAL A 191 -3.14 24.48 15.46
N ASN A 192 -4.24 25.23 15.35
CA ASN A 192 -5.53 24.72 14.91
C ASN A 192 -5.75 25.13 13.43
N LEU A 193 -5.34 24.26 12.50
CA LEU A 193 -5.31 24.57 11.07
C LEU A 193 -6.71 24.53 10.47
N GLY A 194 -7.27 25.70 10.13
CA GLY A 194 -8.51 25.83 9.38
C GLY A 194 -8.34 25.41 7.91
N LEU A 195 -9.26 24.62 7.38
CA LEU A 195 -9.23 24.08 6.03
C LEU A 195 -10.42 24.60 5.23
N ALA A 196 -10.17 25.39 4.19
CA ALA A 196 -11.24 25.86 3.30
C ALA A 196 -11.73 24.71 2.40
N ILE A 197 -12.90 24.17 2.72
CA ILE A 197 -13.58 23.09 1.98
C ILE A 197 -14.74 23.70 1.20
N ASP A 198 -14.63 23.70 -0.12
CA ASP A 198 -15.74 24.01 -1.03
C ASP A 198 -16.62 22.77 -1.23
N LEU A 199 -17.92 22.93 -0.99
CA LEU A 199 -18.93 21.90 -1.20
C LEU A 199 -19.88 22.35 -2.32
N ALA A 200 -19.72 21.77 -3.51
CA ALA A 200 -20.71 21.87 -4.58
C ALA A 200 -21.90 20.95 -4.26
N LYS A 201 -23.12 21.47 -4.38
CA LYS A 201 -24.38 20.75 -4.16
C LYS A 201 -25.02 20.34 -5.49
N PRO A 202 -25.94 19.35 -5.49
CA PRO A 202 -26.65 18.93 -6.71
C PRO A 202 -27.50 20.02 -7.38
N ASP A 203 -27.87 21.08 -6.64
CA ASP A 203 -28.57 22.26 -7.16
C ASP A 203 -27.66 23.27 -7.89
N GLY A 204 -26.36 22.97 -8.02
CA GLY A 204 -25.35 23.84 -8.61
C GLY A 204 -24.84 24.95 -7.68
N SER A 205 -25.40 25.10 -6.48
CA SER A 205 -24.88 26.03 -5.47
C SER A 205 -23.59 25.50 -4.84
N ARG A 206 -22.74 26.43 -4.37
CA ARG A 206 -21.48 26.13 -3.68
C ARG A 206 -21.51 26.70 -2.27
N GLN A 207 -21.03 25.94 -1.31
CA GLN A 207 -20.95 26.34 0.09
C GLN A 207 -19.53 26.14 0.60
N LEU A 208 -18.86 27.23 0.94
CA LEU A 208 -17.55 27.21 1.59
C LEU A 208 -17.70 26.99 3.09
N LEU A 209 -17.01 25.99 3.63
CA LEU A 209 -16.86 25.73 5.06
C LEU A 209 -15.38 25.80 5.46
N VAL A 210 -15.09 26.24 6.68
CA VAL A 210 -13.72 26.30 7.22
C VAL A 210 -13.64 25.63 8.61
N PRO A 211 -13.88 24.32 8.72
CA PRO A 211 -13.54 23.57 9.93
C PRO A 211 -12.02 23.52 10.12
N ASN A 212 -11.54 23.12 11.30
CA ASN A 212 -10.12 23.06 11.62
C ASN A 212 -9.65 21.72 12.20
N ILE A 213 -8.39 21.37 11.92
CA ILE A 213 -7.68 20.27 12.59
C ILE A 213 -7.14 20.84 13.92
N LYS A 214 -7.61 20.31 15.06
CA LYS A 214 -7.13 20.70 16.39
C LYS A 214 -5.70 20.19 16.63
N GLY A 215 -4.87 20.98 17.31
CA GLY A 215 -3.61 20.50 17.89
C GLY A 215 -2.61 19.90 16.87
N ALA A 216 -2.63 20.40 15.62
CA ALA A 216 -1.91 19.78 14.51
C ALA A 216 -0.38 19.78 14.71
N GLN A 217 0.15 20.63 15.59
CA GLN A 217 1.58 20.73 15.88
C GLN A 217 2.22 19.46 16.45
N ASP A 218 1.44 18.63 17.15
CA ASP A 218 1.89 17.41 17.82
C ASP A 218 1.58 16.13 17.01
N MET A 219 1.01 16.29 15.82
CA MET A 219 0.72 15.18 14.90
C MET A 219 1.93 14.86 14.01
N ASP A 220 2.16 13.57 13.77
CA ASP A 220 2.96 13.14 12.63
C ASP A 220 2.13 13.24 11.32
N PHE A 221 2.76 13.06 10.16
CA PHE A 221 2.09 13.29 8.88
C PHE A 221 0.90 12.34 8.62
N ALA A 222 1.00 11.07 9.04
CA ALA A 222 -0.06 10.08 8.90
C ALA A 222 -1.25 10.41 9.81
N SER A 223 -1.03 10.80 11.06
CA SER A 223 -2.08 11.27 11.97
C SER A 223 -2.75 12.53 11.43
N PHE A 224 -1.94 13.51 10.98
CA PHE A 224 -2.43 14.74 10.35
C PHE A 224 -3.30 14.45 9.12
N TRP A 225 -2.85 13.56 8.22
CA TRP A 225 -3.61 13.19 7.03
C TRP A 225 -4.90 12.44 7.38
N ALA A 226 -4.87 11.52 8.35
CA ALA A 226 -6.07 10.82 8.82
C ALA A 226 -7.12 11.80 9.39
N THR A 227 -6.71 12.74 10.25
CA THR A 227 -7.62 13.78 10.77
C THR A 227 -8.09 14.74 9.68
N TYR A 228 -7.25 15.06 8.69
CA TYR A 228 -7.64 15.86 7.51
C TYR A 228 -8.78 15.18 6.73
N GLU A 229 -8.62 13.91 6.39
CA GLU A 229 -9.67 13.16 5.67
C GLU A 229 -10.92 12.96 6.52
N GLU A 230 -10.80 12.82 7.85
CA GLU A 230 -11.95 12.76 8.74
C GLU A 230 -12.77 14.06 8.73
N VAL A 231 -12.09 15.21 8.80
CA VAL A 231 -12.72 16.55 8.71
C VAL A 231 -13.36 16.75 7.33
N VAL A 232 -12.71 16.34 6.25
CA VAL A 232 -13.28 16.39 4.88
C VAL A 232 -14.49 15.46 4.74
N ARG A 233 -14.45 14.27 5.33
CA ARG A 233 -15.58 13.32 5.37
C ARG A 233 -16.75 13.87 6.18
N LYS A 234 -16.51 14.47 7.35
CA LYS A 234 -17.54 15.18 8.14
C LYS A 234 -18.15 16.33 7.33
N ALA A 235 -17.35 17.14 6.65
CA ALA A 235 -17.82 18.23 5.80
C ALA A 235 -18.75 17.74 4.68
N ARG A 236 -18.31 16.73 3.91
CA ARG A 236 -19.09 16.16 2.79
C ARG A 236 -20.36 15.45 3.25
N SER A 237 -20.34 14.78 4.40
CA SER A 237 -21.52 14.10 4.97
C SER A 237 -22.42 15.02 5.81
N SER A 238 -22.15 16.33 5.87
CA SER A 238 -22.85 17.30 6.72
C SER A 238 -22.85 16.98 8.22
N LYS A 239 -21.83 16.23 8.70
CA LYS A 239 -21.64 15.83 10.10
C LYS A 239 -20.61 16.70 10.86
N LEU A 240 -20.47 17.98 10.47
CA LEU A 240 -19.68 18.96 11.22
C LEU A 240 -20.51 19.59 12.35
N THR A 241 -19.90 19.71 13.52
CA THR A 241 -20.44 20.35 14.71
C THR A 241 -20.02 21.82 14.80
N VAL A 242 -20.47 22.57 15.81
CA VAL A 242 -19.96 23.92 16.09
C VAL A 242 -18.48 23.89 16.51
N GLU A 243 -18.07 22.84 17.22
CA GLU A 243 -16.71 22.70 17.75
C GLU A 243 -15.67 22.55 16.64
N ASP A 244 -16.00 21.92 15.52
CA ASP A 244 -15.11 21.82 14.35
C ASP A 244 -14.69 23.20 13.80
N PHE A 245 -15.45 24.28 14.06
CA PHE A 245 -15.14 25.64 13.58
C PHE A 245 -14.50 26.55 14.63
N THR A 246 -14.53 26.22 15.93
CA THR A 246 -14.04 27.12 16.99
C THR A 246 -12.52 27.11 17.10
N GLY A 247 -11.93 28.25 17.46
CA GLY A 247 -10.51 28.35 17.83
C GLY A 247 -9.51 28.09 16.69
N THR A 248 -9.88 28.32 15.42
CA THR A 248 -8.92 28.35 14.30
C THR A 248 -7.84 29.40 14.57
N THR A 249 -6.55 29.05 14.43
CA THR A 249 -5.43 29.96 14.72
C THR A 249 -4.70 30.43 13.46
N VAL A 250 -4.59 29.52 12.48
CA VAL A 250 -4.09 29.73 11.12
C VAL A 250 -5.03 29.00 10.17
N SER A 251 -5.28 29.51 8.98
CA SER A 251 -6.09 28.79 7.97
C SER A 251 -5.41 28.67 6.60
N LEU A 252 -5.80 27.65 5.85
CA LEU A 252 -5.35 27.33 4.49
C LEU A 252 -6.54 27.40 3.53
N THR A 253 -6.36 28.10 2.41
CA THR A 253 -7.27 28.06 1.27
C THR A 253 -6.53 27.77 -0.04
N ASN A 254 -7.13 26.94 -0.90
CA ASN A 254 -6.58 26.56 -2.19
C ASN A 254 -7.54 26.95 -3.31
N THR A 255 -7.22 28.02 -4.01
CA THR A 255 -7.91 28.46 -5.23
C THR A 255 -7.13 28.09 -6.50
N GLY A 256 -5.89 27.61 -6.36
CA GLY A 256 -5.07 27.12 -7.48
C GLY A 256 -5.70 25.96 -8.25
N ALA A 257 -6.56 25.16 -7.60
CA ALA A 257 -7.34 24.10 -8.24
C ALA A 257 -8.33 24.59 -9.32
N ILE A 258 -8.62 25.89 -9.38
CA ILE A 258 -9.47 26.54 -10.39
C ILE A 258 -8.72 27.61 -11.21
N GLY A 259 -7.39 27.50 -11.34
CA GLY A 259 -6.57 28.41 -12.15
C GLY A 259 -6.36 29.80 -11.54
N THR A 260 -6.63 29.99 -10.24
CA THR A 260 -6.36 31.27 -9.56
C THR A 260 -4.87 31.36 -9.20
N THR A 261 -4.10 32.20 -9.91
CA THR A 261 -2.66 32.40 -9.69
C THR A 261 -2.34 33.04 -8.34
N HIS A 262 -3.13 34.01 -7.89
CA HIS A 262 -3.01 34.68 -6.60
C HIS A 262 -4.38 34.85 -5.93
N SER A 263 -4.45 34.60 -4.62
CA SER A 263 -5.65 34.84 -3.81
C SER A 263 -5.29 35.64 -2.56
N VAL A 264 -6.07 36.67 -2.26
CA VAL A 264 -5.94 37.51 -1.05
C VAL A 264 -7.22 37.35 -0.22
N PRO A 265 -7.35 36.22 0.52
CA PRO A 265 -8.58 35.90 1.24
C PRO A 265 -8.75 36.76 2.49
N ARG A 266 -9.99 37.06 2.87
CA ARG A 266 -10.30 37.82 4.09
C ARG A 266 -9.90 37.03 5.33
N LEU A 267 -9.08 37.64 6.19
CA LEU A 267 -8.78 37.11 7.52
C LEU A 267 -9.98 37.35 8.45
N MET A 268 -10.43 36.31 9.15
CA MET A 268 -11.47 36.43 10.19
C MET A 268 -10.85 36.83 11.53
N MET A 269 -11.62 37.43 12.44
CA MET A 269 -11.15 37.67 13.81
C MET A 269 -10.81 36.35 14.53
N GLY A 270 -9.82 36.38 15.43
CA GLY A 270 -9.41 35.23 16.25
C GLY A 270 -8.31 34.34 15.66
N GLN A 271 -7.84 34.61 14.44
CA GLN A 271 -6.68 33.94 13.81
C GLN A 271 -5.62 34.95 13.37
N GLY A 272 -4.35 34.52 13.35
CA GLY A 272 -3.21 35.39 13.03
C GLY A 272 -3.01 35.60 11.53
N CYS A 273 -3.12 34.53 10.75
CA CYS A 273 -3.04 34.61 9.29
C CYS A 273 -3.83 33.52 8.56
N ILE A 274 -4.12 33.81 7.29
CA ILE A 274 -4.66 32.87 6.31
C ILE A 274 -3.67 32.75 5.14
N VAL A 275 -3.37 31.51 4.77
CA VAL A 275 -2.45 31.16 3.68
C VAL A 275 -3.24 30.80 2.43
N GLY A 276 -3.03 31.55 1.35
CA GLY A 276 -3.59 31.26 0.04
C GLY A 276 -2.61 30.48 -0.83
N VAL A 277 -3.07 29.37 -1.43
CA VAL A 277 -2.33 28.57 -2.41
C VAL A 277 -2.87 28.86 -3.81
N GLY A 278 -1.99 29.43 -4.65
CA GLY A 278 -2.23 29.67 -6.07
C GLY A 278 -2.03 28.44 -6.95
N ALA A 279 -2.29 28.62 -8.26
CA ALA A 279 -2.18 27.55 -9.25
C ALA A 279 -0.74 27.03 -9.45
N MET A 280 -0.62 25.78 -9.91
CA MET A 280 0.65 25.09 -10.19
C MET A 280 0.95 25.09 -11.69
N GLU A 281 1.53 26.20 -12.14
CA GLU A 281 1.74 26.55 -13.56
C GLU A 281 3.25 26.73 -13.85
N TYR A 282 3.63 26.90 -15.11
CA TYR A 282 5.00 27.32 -15.42
C TYR A 282 5.12 28.84 -15.24
N PRO A 283 6.32 29.41 -15.10
CA PRO A 283 6.50 30.86 -15.25
C PRO A 283 5.99 31.30 -16.63
N ALA A 284 5.43 32.51 -16.73
CA ALA A 284 4.68 32.95 -17.92
C ALA A 284 5.49 32.87 -19.22
N GLU A 285 6.80 33.14 -19.15
CA GLU A 285 7.74 33.05 -20.27
C GLU A 285 8.02 31.61 -20.76
N TRP A 286 7.50 30.58 -20.06
CA TRP A 286 7.63 29.16 -20.39
C TRP A 286 6.31 28.44 -20.69
N GLU A 287 5.14 29.08 -20.51
CA GLU A 287 3.83 28.41 -20.67
C GLU A 287 3.61 27.80 -22.06
N GLY A 288 4.11 28.45 -23.12
CA GLY A 288 4.05 27.97 -24.50
C GLY A 288 5.21 27.07 -24.94
N ALA A 289 6.17 26.75 -24.06
CA ALA A 289 7.34 25.96 -24.43
C ALA A 289 7.03 24.46 -24.52
N SER A 290 7.70 23.73 -25.43
CA SER A 290 7.53 22.27 -25.51
C SER A 290 8.03 21.58 -24.24
N ALA A 291 7.39 20.49 -23.84
CA ALA A 291 7.77 19.73 -22.64
C ALA A 291 9.23 19.26 -22.66
N GLU A 292 9.76 18.92 -23.84
CA GLU A 292 11.17 18.61 -24.08
C GLU A 292 12.06 19.83 -23.79
N THR A 293 11.69 21.03 -24.25
CA THR A 293 12.44 22.27 -24.00
C THR A 293 12.42 22.65 -22.52
N ILE A 294 11.29 22.47 -21.84
CA ILE A 294 11.14 22.68 -20.39
C ILE A 294 12.05 21.71 -19.60
N ALA A 295 12.04 20.42 -19.95
CA ALA A 295 12.89 19.41 -19.31
C ALA A 295 14.38 19.63 -19.61
N ARG A 296 14.74 20.01 -20.85
CA ARG A 296 16.12 20.33 -21.23
C ARG A 296 16.67 21.50 -20.42
N ASN A 297 15.89 22.56 -20.23
CA ASN A 297 16.30 23.75 -19.47
C ASN A 297 16.03 23.66 -17.95
N ALA A 298 15.68 22.47 -17.42
CA ALA A 298 15.43 22.25 -15.99
C ALA A 298 14.37 23.21 -15.37
N VAL A 299 13.33 23.54 -16.13
CA VAL A 299 12.32 24.53 -15.71
C VAL A 299 11.27 23.88 -14.80
N SER A 300 11.19 24.36 -13.55
CA SER A 300 10.15 23.96 -12.60
C SER A 300 8.82 24.65 -12.89
N LYS A 301 7.71 23.95 -12.67
CA LYS A 301 6.46 24.61 -12.31
C LYS A 301 6.62 25.41 -11.02
N ILE A 302 5.93 26.52 -10.87
CA ILE A 302 5.85 27.32 -9.64
C ILE A 302 4.40 27.38 -9.16
N PHE A 303 4.22 27.77 -7.91
CA PHE A 303 2.95 28.24 -7.40
C PHE A 303 3.19 29.40 -6.43
N THR A 304 2.14 30.16 -6.14
CA THR A 304 2.24 31.30 -5.24
C THR A 304 1.68 30.93 -3.86
N LEU A 305 2.39 31.34 -2.82
CA LEU A 305 1.88 31.40 -1.46
C LEU A 305 1.60 32.86 -1.13
N THR A 306 0.39 33.16 -0.70
CA THR A 306 0.05 34.42 -0.04
C THR A 306 -0.10 34.18 1.46
N SER A 307 0.33 35.13 2.28
CA SER A 307 0.04 35.16 3.72
C SER A 307 -0.67 36.47 3.99
N THR A 308 -1.96 36.41 4.30
CA THR A 308 -2.76 37.58 4.70
C THR A 308 -2.90 37.56 6.21
N TYR A 309 -2.39 38.58 6.89
CA TYR A 309 -2.15 38.60 8.34
C TYR A 309 -2.66 39.89 8.98
N ASP A 310 -2.98 39.85 10.27
CA ASP A 310 -3.38 41.02 11.05
C ASP A 310 -2.15 41.90 11.35
N HIS A 311 -2.06 43.05 10.67
CA HIS A 311 -0.89 43.94 10.75
C HIS A 311 -0.81 44.70 12.08
N ARG A 312 -1.81 44.58 12.97
CA ARG A 312 -1.73 45.08 14.36
C ARG A 312 -0.74 44.28 15.21
N ILE A 313 -0.54 43.00 14.89
CA ILE A 313 0.23 42.06 15.73
C ILE A 313 1.34 41.33 15.00
N ILE A 314 1.25 41.16 13.67
CA ILE A 314 2.24 40.48 12.83
C ILE A 314 2.88 41.51 11.91
N GLN A 315 4.21 41.56 11.91
CA GLN A 315 5.00 42.41 11.01
C GLN A 315 5.23 41.72 9.66
N GLY A 316 5.32 42.51 8.59
CA GLY A 316 5.60 41.98 7.24
C GLY A 316 6.89 41.15 7.14
N ALA A 317 7.90 41.44 7.96
CA ALA A 317 9.10 40.61 8.08
C ALA A 317 8.80 39.20 8.62
N GLN A 318 7.93 39.07 9.62
CA GLN A 318 7.54 37.77 10.22
C GLN A 318 6.70 36.95 9.22
N SER A 319 5.78 37.59 8.49
CA SER A 319 5.00 36.94 7.43
C SER A 319 5.89 36.52 6.24
N GLY A 320 6.84 37.35 5.83
CA GLY A 320 7.82 37.02 4.77
C GLY A 320 8.78 35.89 5.15
N GLU A 321 9.11 35.77 6.44
CA GLU A 321 9.91 34.70 7.05
C GLU A 321 9.12 33.39 7.18
N PHE A 322 7.86 33.44 7.62
CA PHE A 322 6.96 32.28 7.63
C PHE A 322 6.79 31.69 6.23
N LEU A 323 6.57 32.53 5.21
CA LEU A 323 6.58 32.09 3.81
C LEU A 323 7.96 31.55 3.38
N ARG A 324 9.08 32.06 3.93
CA ARG A 324 10.43 31.48 3.70
C ARG A 324 10.49 30.07 4.23
N ARG A 325 10.07 29.82 5.47
CA ARG A 325 10.17 28.51 6.09
C ARG A 325 9.27 27.48 5.41
N ILE A 326 8.05 27.85 4.99
CA ILE A 326 7.19 26.95 4.18
C ILE A 326 7.87 26.59 2.85
N HIS A 327 8.48 27.56 2.14
CA HIS A 327 9.24 27.29 0.91
C HIS A 327 10.40 26.32 1.17
N GLN A 328 11.14 26.50 2.28
CA GLN A 328 12.28 25.66 2.66
C GLN A 328 11.86 24.22 3.04
N LEU A 329 10.80 24.05 3.84
CA LEU A 329 10.21 22.75 4.16
C LEU A 329 9.77 22.01 2.88
N LEU A 330 9.12 22.71 1.94
CA LEU A 330 8.69 22.12 0.66
C LEU A 330 9.85 21.82 -0.30
N LEU A 331 11.06 22.35 -0.05
CA LEU A 331 12.33 21.94 -0.66
C LEU A 331 13.07 20.84 0.13
N GLY A 332 12.53 20.40 1.27
CA GLY A 332 13.05 19.29 2.07
C GLY A 332 14.04 19.67 3.17
N GLU A 333 14.18 20.95 3.53
CA GLU A 333 15.01 21.33 4.68
C GLU A 333 14.41 20.84 6.00
N GLY A 334 15.25 20.30 6.90
CA GLY A 334 14.82 19.78 8.20
C GLY A 334 14.07 18.46 8.08
N ASP A 335 14.58 17.55 7.25
CA ASP A 335 14.13 16.17 7.05
C ASP A 335 12.64 16.00 6.69
N PHE A 336 11.99 17.08 6.24
CA PHE A 336 10.53 17.18 6.07
C PHE A 336 9.91 16.04 5.24
N TYR A 337 10.56 15.63 4.14
CA TYR A 337 10.09 14.50 3.34
C TYR A 337 10.46 13.14 3.93
N ASP A 338 11.55 13.01 4.70
CA ASP A 338 11.87 11.76 5.40
C ASP A 338 10.92 11.52 6.57
N GLU A 339 10.49 12.56 7.28
CA GLU A 339 9.42 12.45 8.29
C GLU A 339 8.10 12.00 7.64
N ILE A 340 7.71 12.60 6.50
CA ILE A 340 6.54 12.19 5.74
C ILE A 340 6.64 10.73 5.31
N PHE A 341 7.78 10.31 4.72
CA PHE A 341 7.96 8.94 4.26
C PHE A 341 8.00 7.94 5.41
N ARG A 342 8.68 8.27 6.52
CA ARG A 342 8.78 7.44 7.75
C ARG A 342 7.42 7.27 8.43
N SER A 343 6.65 8.35 8.54
CA SER A 343 5.28 8.35 9.09
C SER A 343 4.32 7.52 8.22
N LEU A 344 4.43 7.62 6.89
CA LEU A 344 3.68 6.80 5.93
C LEU A 344 4.26 5.38 5.74
N ARG A 345 5.34 5.01 6.45
CA ARG A 345 6.09 3.74 6.32
C ARG A 345 6.53 3.41 4.88
N ILE A 346 6.88 4.42 4.09
CA ILE A 346 7.41 4.25 2.74
C ILE A 346 8.89 3.85 2.83
N PRO A 347 9.30 2.64 2.40
CA PRO A 347 10.64 2.08 2.64
C PRO A 347 11.75 2.68 1.75
N TYR A 348 11.50 3.82 1.10
CA TYR A 348 12.41 4.44 0.12
C TYR A 348 12.90 5.80 0.62
N GLU A 349 14.03 6.26 0.09
CA GLU A 349 14.37 7.67 0.20
C GLU A 349 13.46 8.55 -0.67
N PRO A 350 13.05 9.74 -0.17
CA PRO A 350 12.41 10.73 -1.00
C PRO A 350 13.36 11.25 -2.08
N VAL A 351 12.79 11.76 -3.17
CA VAL A 351 13.51 12.59 -4.13
C VAL A 351 14.09 13.79 -3.36
N ARG A 352 15.37 14.07 -3.60
CA ARG A 352 16.14 15.15 -2.98
C ARG A 352 16.16 16.40 -3.86
N TRP A 353 16.21 17.58 -3.25
CA TRP A 353 16.49 18.82 -3.99
C TRP A 353 17.98 18.90 -4.30
N ALA A 354 18.31 19.10 -5.57
CA ALA A 354 19.68 19.27 -6.05
C ALA A 354 19.70 20.38 -7.12
N LYS A 355 20.88 20.96 -7.37
CA LYS A 355 21.09 21.79 -8.57
C LYS A 355 21.18 20.87 -9.79
N ASP A 356 20.69 21.29 -10.95
CA ASP A 356 20.95 20.54 -12.18
C ASP A 356 22.46 20.50 -12.47
N ILE A 357 22.90 19.36 -12.98
CA ILE A 357 24.30 19.08 -13.31
C ILE A 357 24.41 19.13 -14.84
N SER A 358 25.13 20.11 -15.38
CA SER A 358 25.49 20.08 -16.80
C SER A 358 26.47 18.93 -17.06
N ALA A 359 26.32 18.25 -18.20
CA ALA A 359 27.30 17.30 -18.72
C ALA A 359 27.70 17.80 -20.12
N SER A 360 28.51 18.86 -20.13
CA SER A 360 28.80 19.70 -21.30
C SER A 360 30.28 19.97 -21.52
N HIS A 361 31.16 19.44 -20.67
CA HIS A 361 32.59 19.41 -20.89
C HIS A 361 32.98 18.16 -21.67
N GLU A 362 33.99 18.22 -22.54
CA GLU A 362 34.41 17.06 -23.36
C GLU A 362 34.90 15.86 -22.53
N THR A 363 35.22 16.10 -21.26
CA THR A 363 35.63 15.09 -20.26
C THR A 363 34.47 14.50 -19.45
N ASP A 364 33.24 15.01 -19.60
CA ASP A 364 32.09 14.53 -18.83
C ASP A 364 31.58 13.20 -19.40
N LEU A 365 31.47 12.17 -18.56
CA LEU A 365 30.66 10.99 -18.89
C LEU A 365 29.21 11.44 -19.14
N GLY A 366 28.74 11.35 -20.39
CA GLY A 366 27.40 11.80 -20.77
C GLY A 366 26.31 11.08 -19.98
N LYS A 367 25.23 11.78 -19.63
CA LYS A 367 24.19 11.27 -18.71
C LYS A 367 23.58 9.93 -19.13
N THR A 368 23.47 9.64 -20.43
CA THR A 368 23.01 8.33 -20.94
C THR A 368 23.87 7.16 -20.44
N ALA A 369 25.19 7.34 -20.29
CA ALA A 369 26.07 6.30 -19.73
C ALA A 369 25.76 6.05 -18.25
N ARG A 370 25.55 7.12 -17.46
CA ARG A 370 25.15 7.07 -16.05
C ARG A 370 23.78 6.39 -15.87
N VAL A 371 22.86 6.59 -16.82
CA VAL A 371 21.56 5.90 -16.86
C VAL A 371 21.71 4.40 -17.14
N GLN A 372 22.65 3.98 -17.99
CA GLN A 372 22.98 2.56 -18.19
C GLN A 372 23.69 1.94 -16.98
N GLU A 373 24.54 2.72 -16.30
CA GLU A 373 25.23 2.33 -15.07
C GLU A 373 24.23 2.05 -13.93
N ILE A 374 23.26 2.94 -13.70
CA ILE A 374 22.23 2.73 -12.67
C ILE A 374 21.24 1.60 -13.05
N ILE A 375 20.90 1.40 -14.33
CA ILE A 375 20.15 0.21 -14.78
C ILE A 375 20.91 -1.07 -14.40
N HIS A 376 22.22 -1.13 -14.69
CA HIS A 376 23.05 -2.28 -14.32
C HIS A 376 23.14 -2.47 -12.80
N ALA A 377 23.31 -1.39 -12.04
CA ALA A 377 23.38 -1.45 -10.58
C ALA A 377 22.09 -2.01 -9.95
N TYR A 378 20.91 -1.59 -10.41
CA TYR A 378 19.63 -2.15 -9.93
C TYR A 378 19.48 -3.63 -10.29
N ARG A 379 19.89 -4.05 -11.50
CA ARG A 379 19.88 -5.47 -11.93
C ARG A 379 20.82 -6.35 -11.09
N VAL A 380 21.95 -5.83 -10.61
CA VAL A 380 22.97 -6.59 -9.86
C VAL A 380 22.73 -6.52 -8.34
N ARG A 381 22.22 -5.40 -7.80
CA ARG A 381 22.17 -5.11 -6.35
C ARG A 381 20.79 -4.67 -5.82
N GLY A 382 19.77 -4.50 -6.66
CA GLY A 382 18.46 -4.00 -6.25
C GLY A 382 17.83 -4.80 -5.10
N HIS A 383 18.06 -6.12 -5.09
CA HIS A 383 17.67 -7.05 -4.03
C HIS A 383 18.18 -6.67 -2.61
N LEU A 384 19.29 -5.95 -2.48
CA LEU A 384 19.80 -5.42 -1.20
C LEU A 384 18.93 -4.27 -0.65
N MET A 385 18.17 -3.61 -1.53
CA MET A 385 17.27 -2.49 -1.23
C MET A 385 15.78 -2.88 -1.36
N ALA A 386 15.49 -4.16 -1.59
CA ALA A 386 14.13 -4.69 -1.70
C ALA A 386 13.43 -4.79 -0.32
N ASP A 387 12.13 -4.52 -0.31
CA ASP A 387 11.27 -4.50 0.87
C ASP A 387 10.74 -5.90 1.23
N THR A 388 11.67 -6.83 1.42
CA THR A 388 11.36 -8.27 1.59
C THR A 388 11.06 -8.67 3.03
N ASP A 389 11.50 -7.92 4.04
CA ASP A 389 11.21 -8.23 5.45
C ASP A 389 9.83 -7.71 5.87
N PRO A 390 8.90 -8.56 6.36
CA PRO A 390 7.64 -8.12 6.93
C PRO A 390 7.73 -7.52 8.35
N LEU A 391 8.84 -7.66 9.07
CA LEU A 391 8.96 -7.26 10.47
C LEU A 391 9.46 -5.82 10.66
N GLU A 392 10.69 -5.51 10.28
CA GLU A 392 11.33 -4.23 10.55
C GLU A 392 11.03 -3.20 9.45
N TYR A 393 10.24 -2.18 9.77
CA TYR A 393 10.19 -1.00 8.92
C TYR A 393 11.55 -0.29 8.93
N ARG A 394 12.21 -0.27 7.77
CA ARG A 394 13.44 0.47 7.51
C ARG A 394 13.33 1.23 6.19
N GLN A 395 13.67 2.51 6.24
CA GLN A 395 13.97 3.30 5.03
C GLN A 395 15.26 2.73 4.42
N ARG A 396 15.15 2.07 3.27
CA ARG A 396 16.25 1.38 2.59
C ARG A 396 16.95 2.31 1.60
N ASN A 397 18.27 2.21 1.59
CA ASN A 397 19.16 2.87 0.65
C ASN A 397 20.36 1.96 0.33
N HIS A 398 21.06 2.26 -0.78
CA HIS A 398 22.31 1.64 -1.15
C HIS A 398 23.09 2.64 -2.03
N PRO A 399 24.39 2.91 -1.78
CA PRO A 399 25.14 3.93 -2.54
C PRO A 399 25.10 3.73 -4.05
N ASP A 400 25.31 2.51 -4.53
CA ASP A 400 25.27 2.12 -5.94
C ASP A 400 23.89 2.31 -6.61
N LEU A 401 22.81 2.53 -5.84
CA LEU A 401 21.42 2.65 -6.32
C LEU A 401 20.84 4.07 -6.13
N ASP A 402 21.59 4.97 -5.49
CA ASP A 402 21.23 6.37 -5.33
C ASP A 402 21.41 7.15 -6.64
N VAL A 403 20.41 7.94 -7.00
CA VAL A 403 20.42 8.74 -8.23
C VAL A 403 21.48 9.86 -8.16
N LEU A 404 21.78 10.39 -6.97
CA LEU A 404 22.77 11.45 -6.78
C LEU A 404 24.22 10.96 -6.89
N SER A 405 24.53 9.75 -6.40
CA SER A 405 25.87 9.13 -6.56
C SER A 405 26.24 8.94 -8.04
N HIS A 406 25.26 8.54 -8.87
CA HIS A 406 25.34 8.51 -10.33
C HIS A 406 25.36 9.90 -11.00
N ASN A 407 25.46 10.99 -10.24
CA ASN A 407 25.46 12.38 -10.73
C ASN A 407 24.30 12.67 -11.71
N LEU A 408 23.11 12.17 -11.34
CA LEU A 408 21.80 12.47 -11.93
C LEU A 408 20.93 13.16 -10.86
N THR A 409 19.90 13.90 -11.26
CA THR A 409 19.13 14.74 -10.32
C THR A 409 17.63 14.70 -10.59
N LEU A 410 16.82 15.34 -9.73
CA LEU A 410 15.38 15.50 -9.97
C LEU A 410 15.04 16.20 -11.30
N TRP A 411 15.96 17.00 -11.85
CA TRP A 411 15.81 17.65 -13.15
C TRP A 411 15.95 16.69 -14.33
N ASP A 412 16.65 15.56 -14.13
CA ASP A 412 16.81 14.53 -15.14
C ASP A 412 15.61 13.59 -15.25
N LEU A 413 14.74 13.53 -14.22
CA LEU A 413 13.57 12.65 -14.17
C LEU A 413 12.67 12.74 -15.41
N ASP A 414 12.51 13.95 -15.96
CA ASP A 414 11.60 14.22 -17.08
C ASP A 414 12.33 14.37 -18.44
N ARG A 415 13.65 14.19 -18.45
CA ARG A 415 14.49 14.10 -19.66
C ARG A 415 14.49 12.65 -20.19
N GLU A 416 14.61 12.52 -21.50
CA GLU A 416 14.61 11.22 -22.20
C GLU A 416 16.03 10.70 -22.47
N PHE A 417 16.21 9.39 -22.33
CA PHE A 417 17.50 8.70 -22.46
C PHE A 417 17.37 7.43 -23.31
N ALA A 418 18.43 7.08 -24.02
CA ALA A 418 18.52 5.84 -24.77
C ALA A 418 18.64 4.64 -23.80
N THR A 419 17.72 3.70 -23.95
CA THR A 419 17.51 2.57 -23.01
C THR A 419 18.36 1.34 -23.33
N GLY A 420 18.86 1.22 -24.56
CA GLY A 420 19.44 -0.04 -25.06
C GLY A 420 18.41 -1.16 -25.29
N GLY A 421 17.11 -0.87 -25.24
CA GLY A 421 16.01 -1.84 -25.35
C GLY A 421 15.32 -2.16 -24.02
N PHE A 422 15.88 -1.71 -22.88
CA PHE A 422 15.25 -1.82 -21.56
C PHE A 422 13.80 -1.26 -21.58
N GLY A 423 12.87 -1.97 -20.93
CA GLY A 423 11.45 -1.59 -20.90
C GLY A 423 10.71 -1.67 -22.24
N GLY A 424 11.29 -2.33 -23.26
CA GLY A 424 10.65 -2.53 -24.58
C GLY A 424 10.52 -1.26 -25.44
N ARG A 425 11.22 -0.18 -25.08
CA ARG A 425 11.21 1.12 -25.77
C ARG A 425 12.64 1.56 -26.05
N ALA A 426 12.90 2.27 -27.15
CA ALA A 426 14.25 2.76 -27.48
C ALA A 426 14.64 4.03 -26.69
N LEU A 427 13.66 4.86 -26.34
CA LEU A 427 13.79 6.06 -25.50
C LEU A 427 12.77 5.99 -24.36
N MET A 428 13.19 6.36 -23.16
CA MET A 428 12.33 6.50 -21.98
C MET A 428 12.79 7.67 -21.11
N LYS A 429 11.86 8.26 -20.34
CA LYS A 429 12.20 9.25 -19.31
C LYS A 429 12.87 8.58 -18.13
N LEU A 430 13.82 9.25 -17.47
CA LEU A 430 14.49 8.68 -16.29
C LEU A 430 13.50 8.30 -15.17
N ARG A 431 12.40 9.05 -15.02
CA ARG A 431 11.28 8.71 -14.13
C ARG A 431 10.63 7.36 -14.46
N GLU A 432 10.47 7.05 -15.73
CA GLU A 432 9.89 5.78 -16.20
C GLU A 432 10.89 4.64 -16.01
N ILE A 433 12.17 4.89 -16.31
CA ILE A 433 13.27 3.93 -16.09
C ILE A 433 13.38 3.57 -14.60
N LEU A 434 13.50 4.56 -13.72
CA LEU A 434 13.54 4.35 -12.27
C LEU A 434 12.22 3.77 -11.73
N GLY A 435 11.09 4.02 -12.40
CA GLY A 435 9.81 3.37 -12.09
C GLY A 435 9.88 1.87 -12.27
N VAL A 436 10.26 1.42 -13.48
CA VAL A 436 10.45 -0.01 -13.80
C VAL A 436 11.52 -0.62 -12.90
N LEU A 437 12.73 -0.05 -12.81
CA LEU A 437 13.82 -0.62 -11.99
C LEU A 437 13.43 -0.84 -10.53
N ARG A 438 12.69 0.11 -9.92
CA ARG A 438 12.18 -0.04 -8.55
C ARG A 438 11.11 -1.10 -8.47
N ASP A 439 10.20 -1.15 -9.44
CA ASP A 439 9.10 -2.12 -9.51
C ASP A 439 9.59 -3.57 -9.69
N SER A 440 10.65 -3.77 -10.49
CA SER A 440 11.26 -5.07 -10.77
C SER A 440 12.14 -5.60 -9.64
N TYR A 441 12.92 -4.72 -9.00
CA TYR A 441 14.06 -5.13 -8.17
C TYR A 441 14.07 -4.61 -6.73
N THR A 442 13.21 -3.64 -6.37
CA THR A 442 13.22 -3.00 -5.03
C THR A 442 11.83 -2.87 -4.40
N ARG A 443 10.85 -3.70 -4.82
CA ARG A 443 9.55 -3.85 -4.14
C ARG A 443 9.66 -4.94 -3.08
N THR A 444 8.54 -5.55 -2.73
CA THR A 444 8.37 -6.79 -1.97
C THR A 444 9.04 -8.03 -2.59
N VAL A 445 9.68 -7.89 -3.76
CA VAL A 445 10.57 -8.89 -4.37
C VAL A 445 11.97 -8.28 -4.57
N GLY A 446 12.99 -9.01 -4.14
CA GLY A 446 14.39 -8.84 -4.55
C GLY A 446 14.85 -10.04 -5.38
N ILE A 447 15.58 -9.79 -6.46
CA ILE A 447 15.95 -10.83 -7.45
C ILE A 447 17.47 -10.90 -7.61
N GLU A 448 18.05 -12.08 -7.41
CA GLU A 448 19.45 -12.36 -7.72
C GLU A 448 19.54 -13.30 -8.93
N TYR A 449 20.11 -12.79 -10.01
CA TYR A 449 20.24 -13.56 -11.26
C TYR A 449 21.47 -13.14 -12.10
N MET A 450 22.09 -11.99 -11.82
CA MET A 450 23.23 -11.49 -12.60
C MET A 450 24.53 -12.30 -12.40
N HIS A 451 24.59 -13.20 -11.41
CA HIS A 451 25.67 -14.19 -11.23
C HIS A 451 25.60 -15.36 -12.23
N ILE A 452 24.46 -15.55 -12.90
CA ILE A 452 24.29 -16.56 -13.94
C ILE A 452 25.16 -16.20 -15.15
N GLN A 453 25.99 -17.13 -15.61
CA GLN A 453 26.90 -16.87 -16.74
C GLN A 453 26.15 -16.83 -18.07
N ASP A 454 25.16 -17.70 -18.24
CA ASP A 454 24.29 -17.76 -19.43
C ASP A 454 23.58 -16.41 -19.68
N PRO A 455 23.80 -15.74 -20.82
CA PRO A 455 23.10 -14.50 -21.17
C PRO A 455 21.62 -14.71 -21.48
N GLY A 456 21.22 -15.87 -22.02
CA GLY A 456 19.84 -16.21 -22.35
C GLY A 456 18.98 -16.41 -21.10
N GLN A 457 19.51 -17.10 -20.09
CA GLN A 457 18.87 -17.19 -18.76
C GLN A 457 18.68 -15.81 -18.12
N ARG A 458 19.66 -14.90 -18.26
CA ARG A 458 19.55 -13.54 -17.73
C ARG A 458 18.55 -12.67 -18.50
N GLN A 459 18.52 -12.77 -19.83
CA GLN A 459 17.57 -12.05 -20.67
C GLN A 459 16.13 -12.52 -20.42
N TRP A 460 15.91 -13.84 -20.34
CA TRP A 460 14.60 -14.45 -20.06
C TRP A 460 13.97 -13.94 -18.75
N ILE A 461 14.81 -13.67 -17.73
CA ILE A 461 14.39 -13.06 -16.46
C ILE A 461 14.08 -11.57 -16.66
N GLN A 462 14.96 -10.81 -17.32
CA GLN A 462 14.74 -9.38 -17.63
C GLN A 462 13.42 -9.16 -18.38
N ASP A 463 13.15 -9.94 -19.43
CA ASP A 463 11.94 -9.88 -20.25
C ASP A 463 10.64 -10.11 -19.46
N ARG A 464 10.71 -10.78 -18.30
CA ARG A 464 9.56 -11.08 -17.41
C ARG A 464 9.44 -10.14 -16.22
N VAL A 465 10.52 -9.51 -15.77
CA VAL A 465 10.51 -8.67 -14.56
C VAL A 465 10.60 -7.18 -14.84
N GLU A 466 11.19 -6.77 -15.97
CA GLU A 466 11.36 -5.35 -16.39
C GLU A 466 10.14 -4.82 -17.17
N ILE A 467 8.95 -5.36 -16.86
CA ILE A 467 7.67 -4.96 -17.43
C ILE A 467 6.88 -4.07 -16.46
N PRO A 468 5.97 -3.21 -16.95
CA PRO A 468 5.05 -2.47 -16.09
C PRO A 468 4.23 -3.41 -15.21
N HIS A 469 4.13 -3.13 -13.91
CA HIS A 469 3.35 -3.94 -12.97
C HIS A 469 1.87 -4.00 -13.39
N ALA A 470 1.42 -5.19 -13.75
CA ALA A 470 0.01 -5.55 -13.83
C ALA A 470 -0.51 -5.94 -12.45
N LYS A 471 -1.71 -5.47 -12.10
CA LYS A 471 -2.47 -5.94 -10.94
C LYS A 471 -2.99 -7.36 -11.25
N PRO A 472 -2.95 -8.33 -10.31
CA PRO A 472 -3.60 -9.62 -10.47
C PRO A 472 -5.09 -9.50 -10.77
N GLU A 473 -5.63 -10.45 -11.53
CA GLU A 473 -7.06 -10.51 -11.83
C GLU A 473 -7.88 -10.81 -10.59
N ARG A 474 -9.11 -10.29 -10.51
CA ARG A 474 -9.93 -10.37 -9.27
C ARG A 474 -10.14 -11.80 -8.77
N ASN A 475 -10.27 -12.76 -9.68
CA ASN A 475 -10.42 -14.18 -9.33
C ASN A 475 -9.12 -14.78 -8.75
N GLU A 476 -7.95 -14.30 -9.16
CA GLU A 476 -6.66 -14.67 -8.58
C GLU A 476 -6.51 -14.06 -7.18
N GLN A 477 -6.89 -12.79 -7.00
CA GLN A 477 -6.91 -12.13 -5.68
C GLN A 477 -7.81 -12.88 -4.67
N LEU A 478 -9.01 -13.26 -5.08
CA LEU A 478 -9.95 -14.04 -4.25
C LEU A 478 -9.43 -15.46 -3.97
N ARG A 479 -8.80 -16.13 -4.93
CA ARG A 479 -8.16 -17.44 -4.74
C ARG A 479 -7.02 -17.36 -3.71
N ILE A 480 -6.18 -16.33 -3.80
CA ILE A 480 -5.10 -16.07 -2.84
C ILE A 480 -5.67 -15.87 -1.43
N LEU A 481 -6.72 -15.06 -1.30
CA LEU A 481 -7.41 -14.86 -0.02
C LEU A 481 -8.01 -16.17 0.51
N HIS A 482 -8.63 -17.00 -0.35
CA HIS A 482 -9.16 -18.32 0.04
C HIS A 482 -8.06 -19.25 0.57
N LYS A 483 -6.89 -19.31 -0.09
CA LYS A 483 -5.75 -20.12 0.37
C LYS A 483 -5.13 -19.60 1.68
N LEU A 484 -5.17 -18.30 1.93
CA LEU A 484 -4.79 -17.73 3.23
C LEU A 484 -5.85 -18.01 4.32
N ASN A 485 -7.14 -18.02 3.98
CA ASN A 485 -8.22 -18.41 4.88
C ASN A 485 -8.08 -19.89 5.30
N GLU A 486 -7.86 -20.80 4.34
CA GLU A 486 -7.56 -22.23 4.60
C GLU A 486 -6.37 -22.41 5.54
N ALA A 487 -5.29 -21.65 5.31
CA ALA A 487 -4.07 -21.72 6.10
C ALA A 487 -4.25 -21.24 7.56
N GLU A 488 -4.87 -20.07 7.76
CA GLU A 488 -5.09 -19.45 9.08
C GLU A 488 -6.15 -20.21 9.90
N ALA A 489 -7.21 -20.71 9.26
CA ALA A 489 -8.30 -21.41 9.93
C ALA A 489 -7.86 -22.74 10.56
N LEU A 490 -7.05 -23.53 9.86
CA LEU A 490 -6.53 -24.79 10.38
C LEU A 490 -5.61 -24.59 11.59
N GLU A 491 -4.68 -23.63 11.51
CA GLU A 491 -3.78 -23.31 12.63
C GLU A 491 -4.56 -22.84 13.86
N SER A 492 -5.55 -21.97 13.65
CA SER A 492 -6.45 -21.48 14.70
C SER A 492 -7.25 -22.62 15.33
N PHE A 493 -7.80 -23.53 14.53
CA PHE A 493 -8.52 -24.71 15.01
C PHE A 493 -7.61 -25.63 15.85
N LEU A 494 -6.42 -25.97 15.34
CA LEU A 494 -5.47 -26.83 16.05
C LEU A 494 -4.99 -26.18 17.35
N GLN A 495 -4.77 -24.86 17.37
CA GLN A 495 -4.43 -24.11 18.58
C GLN A 495 -5.56 -24.15 19.62
N THR A 496 -6.82 -24.05 19.20
CA THR A 496 -7.98 -24.06 20.10
C THR A 496 -8.33 -25.45 20.61
N LYS A 497 -8.16 -26.50 19.80
CA LYS A 497 -8.56 -27.88 20.16
C LYS A 497 -7.45 -28.71 20.80
N TYR A 498 -6.21 -28.57 20.34
CA TYR A 498 -5.08 -29.41 20.75
C TYR A 498 -4.00 -28.61 21.48
N VAL A 499 -4.43 -27.82 22.48
CA VAL A 499 -3.57 -26.98 23.32
C VAL A 499 -2.40 -27.81 23.89
N GLY A 500 -1.17 -27.33 23.68
CA GLY A 500 0.05 -27.98 24.17
C GLY A 500 0.54 -29.18 23.34
N GLN A 501 -0.20 -29.68 22.35
CA GLN A 501 0.35 -30.65 21.39
C GLN A 501 1.27 -29.93 20.38
N LYS A 502 2.47 -30.49 20.15
CA LYS A 502 3.43 -29.95 19.18
C LYS A 502 2.92 -30.17 17.75
N ARG A 503 2.80 -29.08 16.98
CA ARG A 503 2.35 -29.06 15.59
C ARG A 503 3.29 -28.34 14.62
N PHE A 504 4.24 -27.54 15.13
CA PHE A 504 5.17 -26.72 14.34
C PHE A 504 4.45 -25.75 13.38
N SER A 505 3.58 -24.94 13.97
CA SER A 505 2.63 -24.03 13.32
C SER A 505 3.19 -23.21 12.16
N LEU A 506 2.40 -23.07 11.09
CA LEU A 506 2.70 -22.20 9.96
C LEU A 506 2.48 -20.70 10.26
N GLU A 507 1.85 -20.33 11.39
CA GLU A 507 1.47 -18.95 11.69
C GLU A 507 2.65 -17.94 11.55
N GLY A 508 2.42 -16.86 10.79
CA GLY A 508 3.43 -15.90 10.33
C GLY A 508 4.15 -16.25 9.02
N ALA A 509 3.75 -17.34 8.36
CA ALA A 509 4.27 -17.80 7.07
C ALA A 509 3.17 -18.40 6.17
N GLU A 510 1.91 -17.99 6.37
CA GLU A 510 0.70 -18.53 5.74
C GLU A 510 0.76 -18.49 4.20
N SER A 511 1.44 -17.50 3.62
CA SER A 511 1.67 -17.36 2.18
C SER A 511 2.40 -18.53 1.51
N LEU A 512 2.97 -19.46 2.28
CA LEU A 512 3.47 -20.74 1.76
C LEU A 512 2.36 -21.53 1.02
N ILE A 513 1.11 -21.47 1.48
CA ILE A 513 0.01 -22.23 0.88
C ILE A 513 -0.35 -21.70 -0.51
N PRO A 514 -0.63 -20.40 -0.74
CA PRO A 514 -0.79 -19.87 -2.10
C PRO A 514 0.49 -19.99 -2.96
N LEU A 515 1.70 -20.00 -2.38
CA LEU A 515 2.95 -20.31 -3.10
C LEU A 515 2.89 -21.72 -3.72
N LEU A 516 2.65 -22.74 -2.90
CA LEU A 516 2.56 -24.14 -3.34
C LEU A 516 1.39 -24.36 -4.29
N ASP A 517 0.23 -23.74 -4.02
CA ASP A 517 -0.95 -23.78 -4.89
C ASP A 517 -0.62 -23.24 -6.29
N ALA A 518 0.14 -22.15 -6.40
CA ALA A 518 0.54 -21.58 -7.69
C ALA A 518 1.54 -22.46 -8.47
N VAL A 519 2.47 -23.15 -7.78
CA VAL A 519 3.37 -24.14 -8.42
C VAL A 519 2.57 -25.34 -8.93
N LEU A 520 1.63 -25.84 -8.14
CA LEU A 520 0.80 -27.00 -8.46
C LEU A 520 -0.22 -26.72 -9.57
N ASP A 521 -0.80 -25.51 -9.59
CA ASP A 521 -1.69 -25.06 -10.65
C ASP A 521 -0.98 -25.00 -11.99
N LYS A 522 0.21 -24.40 -12.04
CA LYS A 522 1.06 -24.37 -13.24
C LYS A 522 1.47 -25.79 -13.66
N ALA A 523 1.89 -26.64 -12.73
CA ALA A 523 2.21 -28.05 -13.00
C ALA A 523 1.03 -28.83 -13.59
N ALA A 524 -0.18 -28.66 -13.06
CA ALA A 524 -1.38 -29.31 -13.56
C ALA A 524 -1.76 -28.85 -14.98
N HIS A 525 -1.65 -27.55 -15.28
CA HIS A 525 -1.92 -27.02 -16.62
C HIS A 525 -0.86 -27.40 -17.67
N GLU A 526 0.42 -27.54 -17.26
CA GLU A 526 1.50 -28.10 -18.10
C GLU A 526 1.49 -29.65 -18.16
N ASN A 527 0.50 -30.32 -17.57
CA ASN A 527 0.32 -31.79 -17.57
C ASN A 527 1.47 -32.58 -16.89
N ILE A 528 2.18 -31.97 -15.93
CA ILE A 528 3.13 -32.63 -15.03
C ILE A 528 2.41 -33.77 -14.31
N ILE A 529 2.96 -34.98 -14.36
CA ILE A 529 2.33 -36.21 -13.87
C ILE A 529 2.23 -36.18 -12.34
N GLU A 530 3.31 -35.78 -11.67
CA GLU A 530 3.42 -35.75 -10.22
C GLU A 530 4.33 -34.61 -9.75
N VAL A 531 3.92 -33.90 -8.70
CA VAL A 531 4.78 -33.02 -7.91
C VAL A 531 5.21 -33.76 -6.65
N ALA A 532 6.51 -34.00 -6.52
CA ALA A 532 7.12 -34.70 -5.40
C ALA A 532 7.73 -33.68 -4.44
N ILE A 533 7.29 -33.70 -3.18
CA ILE A 533 7.61 -32.70 -2.16
C ILE A 533 8.44 -33.34 -1.04
N GLY A 534 9.56 -32.72 -0.69
CA GLY A 534 10.33 -32.99 0.52
C GLY A 534 10.35 -31.75 1.42
N MET A 535 10.00 -31.89 2.70
CA MET A 535 9.87 -30.72 3.59
C MET A 535 10.15 -31.02 5.08
N PRO A 536 10.60 -30.02 5.87
CA PRO A 536 10.72 -30.12 7.32
C PRO A 536 9.35 -30.10 8.02
N HIS A 537 9.37 -30.04 9.35
CA HIS A 537 8.16 -29.99 10.20
C HIS A 537 7.29 -28.73 10.01
N ARG A 538 7.87 -27.58 9.65
CA ARG A 538 7.20 -26.27 9.68
C ARG A 538 6.01 -26.24 8.73
N GLY A 539 4.80 -26.10 9.29
CA GLY A 539 3.55 -26.07 8.54
C GLY A 539 3.17 -27.38 7.83
N ARG A 540 3.82 -28.52 8.11
CA ARG A 540 3.59 -29.78 7.38
C ARG A 540 2.15 -30.27 7.43
N LEU A 541 1.45 -30.08 8.55
CA LEU A 541 0.03 -30.44 8.67
C LEU A 541 -0.88 -29.60 7.76
N ASN A 542 -0.46 -28.35 7.49
CA ASN A 542 -1.13 -27.39 6.61
C ASN A 542 -0.92 -27.78 5.13
N VAL A 543 0.31 -28.12 4.75
CA VAL A 543 0.62 -28.69 3.43
C VAL A 543 -0.09 -30.05 3.23
N LEU A 544 -0.13 -30.92 4.24
CA LEU A 544 -0.81 -32.21 4.15
C LEU A 544 -2.29 -32.08 3.80
N THR A 545 -3.00 -31.10 4.37
CA THR A 545 -4.44 -30.87 4.16
C THR A 545 -4.72 -30.00 2.94
N ASN A 546 -4.21 -28.77 2.93
CA ASN A 546 -4.60 -27.72 1.98
C ASN A 546 -3.91 -27.83 0.61
N ILE A 547 -2.92 -28.73 0.49
CA ILE A 547 -2.12 -28.97 -0.72
C ILE A 547 -2.10 -30.46 -1.12
N ALA A 548 -1.75 -31.38 -0.22
CA ALA A 548 -1.57 -32.80 -0.53
C ALA A 548 -2.84 -33.69 -0.38
N GLY A 549 -3.99 -33.10 -0.04
CA GLY A 549 -5.29 -33.77 -0.06
C GLY A 549 -5.59 -34.73 1.10
N LYS A 550 -4.78 -34.75 2.17
CA LYS A 550 -5.06 -35.55 3.38
C LYS A 550 -6.25 -34.94 4.13
N SER A 551 -7.31 -35.71 4.36
CA SER A 551 -8.53 -35.20 5.00
C SER A 551 -8.30 -34.78 6.45
N TYR A 552 -9.03 -33.77 6.91
CA TYR A 552 -9.05 -33.35 8.31
C TYR A 552 -9.36 -34.52 9.27
N ALA A 553 -10.25 -35.43 8.87
CA ALA A 553 -10.59 -36.62 9.64
C ALA A 553 -9.46 -37.68 9.74
N GLN A 554 -8.45 -37.65 8.87
CA GLN A 554 -7.22 -38.42 9.06
C GLN A 554 -6.29 -37.72 10.05
N ILE A 555 -6.06 -36.41 9.91
CA ILE A 555 -5.19 -35.67 10.84
C ILE A 555 -5.75 -35.68 12.27
N PHE A 556 -7.05 -35.41 12.47
CA PHE A 556 -7.62 -35.38 13.83
C PHE A 556 -7.56 -36.74 14.52
N ARG A 557 -7.77 -37.85 13.80
CA ARG A 557 -7.53 -39.21 14.36
C ARG A 557 -6.09 -39.42 14.83
N GLU A 558 -5.10 -38.91 14.09
CA GLU A 558 -3.70 -38.93 14.53
C GLU A 558 -3.46 -38.05 15.77
N PHE A 559 -4.21 -36.96 15.97
CA PHE A 559 -4.20 -36.15 17.20
C PHE A 559 -4.85 -36.85 18.40
N GLU A 560 -5.93 -37.62 18.20
CA GLU A 560 -6.55 -38.49 19.21
C GLU A 560 -5.76 -39.79 19.48
N GLY A 561 -4.66 -40.04 18.76
CA GLY A 561 -3.87 -41.28 18.85
C GLY A 561 -4.54 -42.52 18.22
N GLN A 562 -5.60 -42.32 17.45
CA GLN A 562 -6.38 -43.37 16.78
C GLN A 562 -5.80 -43.69 15.39
N TYR A 563 -4.68 -44.40 15.37
CA TYR A 563 -4.08 -44.92 14.15
C TYR A 563 -4.98 -46.03 13.54
N GLY A 564 -5.10 -46.05 12.21
CA GLY A 564 -5.91 -47.05 11.50
C GLY A 564 -5.28 -48.44 11.53
N GLU A 565 -6.08 -49.49 11.36
CA GLU A 565 -5.64 -50.90 11.53
C GLU A 565 -4.45 -51.29 10.63
N GLU A 566 -4.36 -50.74 9.41
CA GLU A 566 -3.23 -50.94 8.50
C GLU A 566 -1.93 -50.24 8.96
N SER A 567 -2.04 -49.13 9.72
CA SER A 567 -0.89 -48.33 10.16
C SER A 567 -0.18 -48.86 11.41
N VAL A 568 -0.56 -50.06 11.89
CA VAL A 568 0.07 -50.74 13.03
C VAL A 568 1.31 -51.57 12.60
N GLN A 569 1.62 -51.65 11.31
CA GLN A 569 2.81 -52.35 10.81
C GLN A 569 4.09 -51.50 10.95
N GLY A 570 4.73 -51.54 12.13
CA GLY A 570 6.06 -50.99 12.37
C GLY A 570 6.23 -50.42 13.78
N SER A 571 7.32 -49.68 14.00
CA SER A 571 7.51 -48.89 15.24
C SER A 571 6.67 -47.60 15.28
N GLY A 572 6.08 -47.21 14.14
CA GLY A 572 5.52 -45.88 13.93
C GLY A 572 6.59 -44.79 13.84
N ASP A 573 6.14 -43.58 13.53
CA ASP A 573 6.87 -42.31 13.67
C ASP A 573 5.86 -41.18 13.92
N VAL A 574 6.32 -39.99 14.31
CA VAL A 574 5.46 -38.84 14.65
C VAL A 574 4.72 -38.27 13.43
N LYS A 575 3.53 -37.69 13.67
CA LYS A 575 2.57 -37.23 12.64
C LYS A 575 3.20 -36.41 11.50
N TYR A 576 4.23 -35.62 11.84
CA TYR A 576 4.93 -34.68 10.94
C TYR A 576 6.21 -35.27 10.28
N HIS A 577 6.42 -36.59 10.34
CA HIS A 577 7.42 -37.32 9.53
C HIS A 577 6.77 -38.20 8.46
N LEU A 578 5.50 -38.55 8.62
CA LEU A 578 4.78 -39.45 7.72
C LEU A 578 4.64 -38.86 6.31
N GLY A 579 4.91 -39.68 5.30
CA GLY A 579 4.66 -39.33 3.89
C GLY A 579 3.18 -39.46 3.51
N THR A 580 2.81 -38.99 2.32
CA THR A 580 1.44 -39.17 1.80
C THR A 580 1.39 -39.13 0.28
N THR A 581 0.28 -39.59 -0.30
CA THR A 581 -0.04 -39.46 -1.72
C THR A 581 -1.45 -38.93 -1.89
N GLY A 582 -1.63 -38.02 -2.85
CA GLY A 582 -2.92 -37.41 -3.14
C GLY A 582 -2.99 -36.89 -4.58
N THR A 583 -4.11 -36.25 -4.93
CA THR A 583 -4.31 -35.59 -6.23
C THR A 583 -4.65 -34.12 -6.00
N TYR A 584 -3.83 -33.23 -6.56
CA TYR A 584 -4.14 -31.81 -6.62
C TYR A 584 -5.13 -31.56 -7.77
N THR A 585 -6.10 -30.68 -7.57
CA THR A 585 -7.07 -30.26 -8.60
C THR A 585 -7.10 -28.73 -8.67
N ALA A 586 -6.71 -28.18 -9.81
CA ALA A 586 -6.81 -26.76 -10.12
C ALA A 586 -8.28 -26.33 -10.27
N PRO A 587 -8.64 -25.04 -10.08
CA PRO A 587 -10.02 -24.57 -10.26
C PRO A 587 -10.62 -24.81 -11.65
N GLY A 588 -9.79 -24.95 -12.69
CA GLY A 588 -10.20 -25.33 -14.05
C GLY A 588 -10.42 -26.84 -14.27
N GLY A 589 -10.25 -27.68 -13.24
CA GLY A 589 -10.38 -29.13 -13.31
C GLY A 589 -9.12 -29.87 -13.78
N ALA A 590 -8.04 -29.17 -14.13
CA ALA A 590 -6.73 -29.78 -14.40
C ALA A 590 -6.17 -30.44 -13.11
N GLN A 591 -5.46 -31.56 -13.25
CA GLN A 591 -4.98 -32.35 -12.12
C GLN A 591 -3.51 -32.73 -12.25
N THR A 592 -2.83 -32.86 -11.10
CA THR A 592 -1.51 -33.48 -10.98
C THR A 592 -1.45 -34.31 -9.71
N SER A 593 -0.64 -35.38 -9.70
CA SER A 593 -0.45 -36.19 -8.50
C SER A 593 0.45 -35.45 -7.50
N VAL A 594 0.28 -35.68 -6.20
CA VAL A 594 1.15 -35.12 -5.17
C VAL A 594 1.73 -36.26 -4.35
N TYR A 595 3.06 -36.33 -4.28
CA TYR A 595 3.81 -37.26 -3.42
C TYR A 595 4.55 -36.47 -2.36
N LEU A 596 4.27 -36.70 -1.08
CA LEU A 596 5.03 -36.12 0.04
C LEU A 596 5.95 -37.18 0.64
N ALA A 597 7.27 -36.96 0.54
CA ALA A 597 8.27 -37.87 1.08
C ALA A 597 8.18 -37.96 2.62
N ALA A 598 8.42 -39.15 3.16
CA ALA A 598 8.67 -39.33 4.58
C ALA A 598 10.10 -38.86 4.94
N ASN A 599 10.29 -38.30 6.13
CA ASN A 599 11.60 -37.78 6.56
C ASN A 599 11.80 -37.87 8.08
N PRO A 600 13.04 -38.06 8.57
CA PRO A 600 13.36 -37.94 9.98
C PRO A 600 13.40 -36.46 10.45
N SER A 601 13.61 -36.24 11.75
CA SER A 601 13.91 -34.92 12.33
C SER A 601 15.24 -34.31 11.88
N HIS A 602 16.12 -35.10 11.24
CA HIS A 602 17.38 -34.61 10.68
C HIS A 602 17.06 -33.73 9.47
N LEU A 603 17.09 -32.41 9.68
CA LEU A 603 16.77 -31.41 8.65
C LEU A 603 17.67 -31.57 7.43
N GLU A 604 17.14 -31.27 6.25
CA GLU A 604 17.82 -31.36 4.94
C GLU A 604 18.25 -32.78 4.50
N ALA A 605 18.24 -33.78 5.37
CA ALA A 605 18.61 -35.17 5.04
C ALA A 605 17.64 -35.85 4.08
N VAL A 606 16.42 -35.33 3.91
CA VAL A 606 15.44 -35.79 2.90
C VAL A 606 15.79 -35.32 1.49
N ASN A 607 16.59 -34.26 1.34
CA ASN A 607 16.82 -33.59 0.05
C ASN A 607 17.35 -34.55 -1.03
N PRO A 608 18.49 -35.27 -0.84
CA PRO A 608 18.98 -36.22 -1.84
C PRO A 608 18.11 -37.49 -1.95
N VAL A 609 17.31 -37.79 -0.93
CA VAL A 609 16.36 -38.93 -0.95
C VAL A 609 15.19 -38.62 -1.87
N LEU A 610 14.65 -37.39 -1.83
CA LEU A 610 13.62 -36.93 -2.76
C LEU A 610 14.15 -36.94 -4.20
N GLU A 611 15.32 -36.37 -4.46
CA GLU A 611 15.90 -36.36 -5.80
C GLU A 611 16.12 -37.78 -6.32
N GLY A 612 16.56 -38.73 -5.47
CA GLY A 612 16.64 -40.15 -5.83
C GLY A 612 15.28 -40.80 -6.15
N ILE A 613 14.23 -40.49 -5.39
CA ILE A 613 12.86 -40.99 -5.65
C ILE A 613 12.30 -40.40 -6.96
N VAL A 614 12.46 -39.10 -7.16
CA VAL A 614 12.04 -38.37 -8.37
C VAL A 614 12.78 -38.92 -9.58
N ARG A 615 14.10 -39.09 -9.49
CA ARG A 615 14.90 -39.64 -10.57
C ARG A 615 14.49 -41.08 -10.91
N ALA A 616 14.27 -41.93 -9.91
CA ALA A 616 13.80 -43.30 -10.13
C ALA A 616 12.40 -43.36 -10.78
N LYS A 617 11.51 -42.38 -10.50
CA LYS A 617 10.23 -42.24 -11.20
C LYS A 617 10.41 -41.74 -12.64
N GLN A 618 11.31 -40.78 -12.87
CA GLN A 618 11.63 -40.24 -14.20
C GLN A 618 12.29 -41.27 -15.13
N ASP A 619 13.19 -42.12 -14.62
CA ASP A 619 13.81 -43.22 -15.39
C ASP A 619 12.80 -44.31 -15.80
N LEU A 620 11.55 -44.27 -15.29
CA LEU A 620 10.43 -45.13 -15.70
C LEU A 620 9.48 -44.45 -16.71
N LEU A 621 9.66 -43.16 -17.01
CA LEU A 621 8.87 -42.41 -17.99
C LEU A 621 9.46 -42.55 -19.41
N PRO A 622 8.65 -42.35 -20.47
CA PRO A 622 9.18 -42.26 -21.82
C PRO A 622 10.05 -40.99 -21.99
N ALA A 623 11.00 -41.03 -22.92
CA ALA A 623 12.08 -40.03 -23.02
C ALA A 623 11.61 -38.61 -23.39
N ASP A 624 10.40 -38.46 -23.92
CA ASP A 624 9.72 -37.19 -24.21
C ASP A 624 9.03 -36.57 -22.97
N ARG A 625 8.90 -37.33 -21.87
CA ARG A 625 8.27 -36.91 -20.61
C ARG A 625 9.23 -36.96 -19.41
N VAL A 626 10.54 -36.94 -19.67
CA VAL A 626 11.58 -37.32 -18.69
C VAL A 626 11.67 -36.39 -17.46
N TYR A 627 11.06 -35.21 -17.49
CA TYR A 627 11.05 -34.26 -16.36
C TYR A 627 9.64 -33.94 -15.83
N ASP A 628 8.64 -34.76 -16.18
CA ASP A 628 7.23 -34.62 -15.80
C ASP A 628 6.93 -35.14 -14.37
N ILE A 629 7.96 -35.51 -13.62
CA ILE A 629 7.94 -35.54 -12.16
C ILE A 629 8.68 -34.28 -11.69
N LEU A 630 8.00 -33.39 -10.98
CA LEU A 630 8.57 -32.12 -10.50
C LEU A 630 9.05 -32.27 -9.06
N PRO A 631 10.37 -32.20 -8.78
CA PRO A 631 10.88 -32.06 -7.42
C PRO A 631 10.61 -30.65 -6.86
N VAL A 632 10.06 -30.61 -5.66
CA VAL A 632 9.91 -29.40 -4.82
C VAL A 632 10.53 -29.69 -3.47
N LEU A 633 11.54 -28.90 -3.10
CA LEU A 633 12.20 -29.01 -1.79
C LEU A 633 11.89 -27.78 -0.94
N MET A 634 11.43 -28.00 0.28
CA MET A 634 11.19 -26.95 1.26
C MET A 634 12.24 -27.02 2.38
N HIS A 635 12.63 -25.85 2.89
CA HIS A 635 13.76 -25.70 3.81
C HIS A 635 13.46 -24.69 4.92
N GLY A 636 14.24 -24.73 6.01
CA GLY A 636 14.31 -23.64 7.00
C GLY A 636 15.58 -22.81 6.83
N ASP A 637 15.55 -21.50 7.06
CA ASP A 637 16.68 -20.59 6.77
C ASP A 637 18.00 -20.99 7.44
N ALA A 638 17.98 -21.31 8.74
CA ALA A 638 19.18 -21.75 9.46
C ALA A 638 19.65 -23.16 9.06
N ALA A 639 18.78 -23.99 8.49
CA ALA A 639 19.12 -25.35 8.06
C ALA A 639 19.69 -25.35 6.63
N PHE A 640 19.07 -24.61 5.70
CA PHE A 640 19.51 -24.46 4.32
C PHE A 640 20.94 -23.89 4.23
N ALA A 641 21.26 -22.91 5.08
CA ALA A 641 22.60 -22.32 5.15
C ALA A 641 23.63 -23.16 5.93
N GLY A 642 23.16 -24.09 6.78
CA GLY A 642 23.98 -24.73 7.81
C GLY A 642 24.22 -26.24 7.65
N GLN A 643 23.54 -26.93 6.73
CA GLN A 643 23.70 -28.37 6.51
C GLN A 643 24.41 -28.67 5.20
N GLY A 644 25.58 -29.32 5.27
CA GLY A 644 26.41 -29.63 4.08
C GLY A 644 25.69 -30.44 2.99
N VAL A 645 24.75 -31.30 3.38
CA VAL A 645 23.91 -32.09 2.46
C VAL A 645 23.10 -31.24 1.47
N VAL A 646 22.83 -29.96 1.80
CA VAL A 646 22.19 -29.01 0.88
C VAL A 646 23.11 -28.69 -0.29
N ALA A 647 24.38 -28.38 -0.01
CA ALA A 647 25.38 -28.15 -1.04
C ALA A 647 25.66 -29.44 -1.83
N GLU A 648 25.77 -30.59 -1.16
CA GLU A 648 25.93 -31.89 -1.83
C GLU A 648 24.78 -32.17 -2.80
N THR A 649 23.53 -31.97 -2.38
CA THR A 649 22.33 -32.18 -3.22
C THR A 649 22.30 -31.21 -4.40
N LEU A 650 22.50 -29.91 -4.17
CA LEU A 650 22.56 -28.90 -5.23
C LEU A 650 23.63 -29.23 -6.27
N HIS A 651 24.78 -29.77 -5.87
CA HIS A 651 25.85 -30.18 -6.79
C HIS A 651 25.43 -31.32 -7.75
N LEU A 652 24.44 -32.14 -7.38
CA LEU A 652 23.93 -33.23 -8.21
C LEU A 652 22.98 -32.75 -9.33
N SER A 653 22.35 -31.59 -9.18
CA SER A 653 21.24 -31.05 -9.98
C SER A 653 21.39 -31.14 -11.50
N GLN A 654 22.62 -31.04 -12.02
CA GLN A 654 22.93 -31.04 -13.45
C GLN A 654 23.76 -32.27 -13.90
N LEU A 655 24.16 -33.15 -12.98
CA LEU A 655 24.95 -34.34 -13.30
C LEU A 655 24.08 -35.41 -13.99
N GLN A 656 24.56 -35.99 -15.09
CA GLN A 656 23.77 -36.95 -15.89
C GLN A 656 23.17 -38.11 -15.08
N GLY A 657 23.91 -38.63 -14.08
CA GLY A 657 23.47 -39.73 -13.23
C GLY A 657 22.44 -39.38 -12.15
N TYR A 658 22.18 -38.09 -11.90
CA TYR A 658 21.38 -37.63 -10.76
C TYR A 658 20.33 -36.56 -11.10
N ARG A 659 20.56 -35.74 -12.13
CA ARG A 659 19.69 -34.63 -12.53
C ARG A 659 18.23 -35.05 -12.69
N THR A 660 17.34 -34.21 -12.18
CA THR A 660 15.87 -34.38 -12.12
C THR A 660 15.11 -33.32 -12.91
N GLY A 661 15.80 -32.57 -13.78
CA GLY A 661 15.22 -31.50 -14.58
C GLY A 661 15.08 -30.17 -13.84
N GLY A 662 15.82 -29.98 -12.76
CA GLY A 662 15.81 -28.77 -11.94
C GLY A 662 14.75 -28.80 -10.84
N THR A 663 15.14 -28.39 -9.64
CA THR A 663 14.30 -28.39 -8.44
C THR A 663 13.80 -27.01 -8.06
N VAL A 664 12.53 -26.92 -7.65
CA VAL A 664 11.95 -25.69 -7.08
C VAL A 664 12.18 -25.71 -5.57
N HIS A 665 13.11 -24.89 -5.10
CA HIS A 665 13.43 -24.76 -3.68
C HIS A 665 12.62 -23.63 -3.03
N ILE A 666 12.06 -23.88 -1.84
CA ILE A 666 11.29 -22.91 -1.06
C ILE A 666 11.87 -22.84 0.35
N VAL A 667 12.60 -21.77 0.67
CA VAL A 667 13.10 -21.53 2.03
C VAL A 667 12.05 -20.75 2.81
N VAL A 668 11.50 -21.35 3.87
CA VAL A 668 10.56 -20.71 4.80
C VAL A 668 11.36 -19.88 5.81
N ASN A 669 11.88 -18.75 5.33
CA ASN A 669 12.82 -17.90 6.02
C ASN A 669 12.12 -17.03 7.06
N ASN A 670 11.87 -17.65 8.20
CA ASN A 670 11.16 -17.08 9.34
C ASN A 670 12.10 -16.33 10.30
N GLN A 671 13.34 -16.09 9.86
CA GLN A 671 14.35 -15.25 10.49
C GLN A 671 14.80 -15.73 11.89
N VAL A 672 14.58 -17.00 12.25
CA VAL A 672 15.06 -17.59 13.51
C VAL A 672 15.18 -19.12 13.48
N GLY A 673 16.39 -19.63 13.71
CA GLY A 673 16.67 -21.06 13.89
C GLY A 673 16.53 -21.48 15.35
N PHE A 674 15.39 -22.05 15.74
CA PHE A 674 15.02 -22.33 17.14
C PHE A 674 14.96 -21.03 17.98
N THR A 675 16.09 -20.66 18.60
CA THR A 675 16.35 -19.40 19.33
C THR A 675 17.51 -18.59 18.73
N THR A 676 18.25 -19.16 17.78
CA THR A 676 19.43 -18.56 17.13
C THR A 676 19.02 -17.57 16.04
N SER A 677 19.48 -16.32 16.13
CA SER A 677 19.21 -15.30 15.12
C SER A 677 20.18 -15.39 13.92
N PRO A 678 19.79 -14.93 12.71
CA PRO A 678 20.50 -15.16 11.45
C PRO A 678 22.01 -14.85 11.47
N ARG A 679 22.43 -13.80 12.19
CA ARG A 679 23.84 -13.39 12.36
C ARG A 679 24.74 -14.43 13.04
N TYR A 680 24.17 -15.49 13.62
CA TYR A 680 24.87 -16.61 14.23
C TYR A 680 24.65 -17.92 13.45
N SER A 681 23.75 -17.95 12.47
CA SER A 681 23.42 -19.13 11.67
C SER A 681 24.15 -19.19 10.32
N ARG A 682 24.70 -18.06 9.84
CA ARG A 682 25.42 -17.95 8.56
C ARG A 682 26.44 -16.82 8.55
N SER A 683 27.38 -16.89 7.60
CA SER A 683 28.40 -15.85 7.36
C SER A 683 28.14 -15.02 6.08
N SER A 684 26.96 -15.17 5.49
CA SER A 684 26.53 -14.53 4.24
C SER A 684 25.25 -13.71 4.45
N VAL A 685 24.84 -12.92 3.44
CA VAL A 685 23.68 -12.01 3.56
C VAL A 685 22.39 -12.81 3.68
N TYR A 686 22.17 -13.75 2.78
CA TYR A 686 20.95 -14.55 2.66
C TYR A 686 21.19 -16.00 3.08
N ALA A 687 20.14 -16.68 3.53
CA ALA A 687 20.21 -18.13 3.77
C ALA A 687 20.49 -18.90 2.48
N THR A 688 20.04 -18.35 1.35
CA THR A 688 20.05 -18.96 0.02
C THR A 688 21.36 -18.82 -0.76
N ASP A 689 22.37 -18.12 -0.22
CA ASP A 689 23.63 -17.83 -0.91
C ASP A 689 24.37 -19.09 -1.43
N VAL A 690 24.17 -20.24 -0.80
CA VAL A 690 24.70 -21.55 -1.24
C VAL A 690 24.25 -21.92 -2.67
N ALA A 691 23.02 -21.55 -3.07
CA ALA A 691 22.47 -21.89 -4.39
C ALA A 691 23.14 -21.12 -5.54
N ARG A 692 23.88 -20.03 -5.26
CA ARG A 692 24.69 -19.34 -6.27
C ARG A 692 25.77 -20.25 -6.87
N MET A 693 26.22 -21.30 -6.16
CA MET A 693 27.30 -22.17 -6.63
C MET A 693 26.93 -22.98 -7.89
N VAL A 694 25.65 -23.30 -8.07
CA VAL A 694 25.09 -23.90 -9.31
C VAL A 694 24.42 -22.87 -10.21
N GLN A 695 24.59 -21.59 -9.89
CA GLN A 695 23.99 -20.46 -10.59
C GLN A 695 22.46 -20.54 -10.67
N ALA A 696 21.78 -21.05 -9.65
CA ALA A 696 20.32 -20.92 -9.56
C ALA A 696 19.94 -19.43 -9.43
N PRO A 697 18.87 -18.94 -10.09
CA PRO A 697 18.27 -17.66 -9.73
C PRO A 697 17.62 -17.76 -8.36
N ILE A 698 17.67 -16.66 -7.60
CA ILE A 698 17.13 -16.56 -6.25
C ILE A 698 16.13 -15.41 -6.20
N PHE A 699 14.93 -15.68 -5.70
CA PHE A 699 13.84 -14.73 -5.56
C PHE A 699 13.50 -14.56 -4.08
N HIS A 700 13.91 -13.45 -3.48
CA HIS A 700 13.54 -13.09 -2.11
C HIS A 700 12.20 -12.38 -2.14
N VAL A 701 11.21 -12.88 -1.42
CA VAL A 701 9.83 -12.37 -1.48
C VAL A 701 9.23 -12.18 -0.09
N ASN A 702 8.56 -11.04 0.10
CA ASN A 702 7.91 -10.69 1.35
C ASN A 702 6.67 -11.56 1.59
N GLY A 703 6.66 -12.30 2.71
CA GLY A 703 5.56 -13.18 3.09
C GLY A 703 4.25 -12.46 3.40
N ASP A 704 4.27 -11.16 3.68
CA ASP A 704 3.05 -10.33 3.84
C ASP A 704 2.47 -9.85 2.48
N ASP A 705 3.16 -10.04 1.35
CA ASP A 705 2.67 -9.72 -0.01
C ASP A 705 2.41 -11.02 -0.79
N PRO A 706 1.22 -11.64 -0.63
CA PRO A 706 0.92 -12.91 -1.27
C PRO A 706 0.75 -12.78 -2.81
N GLU A 707 0.47 -11.58 -3.33
CA GLU A 707 0.42 -11.30 -4.77
C GLU A 707 1.84 -11.34 -5.38
N ALA A 708 2.86 -10.90 -4.62
CA ALA A 708 4.25 -11.11 -4.96
C ALA A 708 4.68 -12.58 -4.82
N VAL A 709 4.28 -13.27 -3.76
CA VAL A 709 4.62 -14.69 -3.54
C VAL A 709 4.10 -15.57 -4.67
N VAL A 710 2.85 -15.41 -5.10
CA VAL A 710 2.25 -16.17 -6.21
C VAL A 710 2.93 -15.88 -7.55
N ARG A 711 3.20 -14.60 -7.87
CA ARG A 711 3.93 -14.22 -9.07
C ARG A 711 5.35 -14.82 -9.11
N VAL A 712 6.04 -14.85 -7.97
CA VAL A 712 7.36 -15.47 -7.83
C VAL A 712 7.30 -17.00 -7.98
N ALA A 713 6.27 -17.66 -7.42
CA ALA A 713 6.05 -19.09 -7.59
C ALA A 713 5.82 -19.48 -9.06
N GLN A 714 4.99 -18.73 -9.78
CA GLN A 714 4.75 -18.89 -11.22
C GLN A 714 6.05 -18.70 -12.02
N LEU A 715 6.81 -17.63 -11.75
CA LEU A 715 8.08 -17.33 -12.42
C LEU A 715 9.16 -18.39 -12.15
N ALA A 716 9.22 -18.93 -10.94
CA ALA A 716 10.15 -20.00 -10.57
C ALA A 716 9.83 -21.30 -11.33
N PHE A 717 8.57 -21.72 -11.34
CA PHE A 717 8.13 -22.87 -12.13
C PHE A 717 8.44 -22.68 -13.62
N GLU A 718 8.14 -21.51 -14.20
CA GLU A 718 8.45 -21.21 -15.60
C GLU A 718 9.95 -21.26 -15.91
N PHE A 719 10.81 -20.83 -14.98
CA PHE A 719 12.27 -20.93 -15.15
C PHE A 719 12.74 -22.38 -15.15
N ARG A 720 12.21 -23.20 -14.22
CA ARG A 720 12.49 -24.66 -14.17
C ARG A 720 12.08 -25.34 -15.47
N GLN A 721 10.89 -25.02 -16.00
CA GLN A 721 10.42 -25.58 -17.27
C GLN A 721 11.25 -25.11 -18.47
N ALA A 722 11.69 -23.85 -18.50
CA ALA A 722 12.45 -23.29 -19.62
C ALA A 722 13.92 -23.75 -19.68
N PHE A 723 14.55 -24.05 -18.55
CA PHE A 723 16.00 -24.31 -18.48
C PHE A 723 16.40 -25.62 -17.79
N HIS A 724 15.45 -26.39 -17.25
CA HIS A 724 15.67 -27.65 -16.53
C HIS A 724 16.73 -27.57 -15.42
N LYS A 725 16.64 -26.48 -14.64
CA LYS A 725 17.65 -26.03 -13.69
C LYS A 725 17.01 -25.51 -12.41
N ASP A 726 17.69 -25.72 -11.28
CA ASP A 726 17.23 -25.32 -9.96
C ASP A 726 16.93 -23.82 -9.86
N VAL A 727 15.94 -23.50 -9.03
CA VAL A 727 15.49 -22.15 -8.72
C VAL A 727 15.11 -22.06 -7.24
N VAL A 728 15.40 -20.93 -6.61
CA VAL A 728 15.17 -20.76 -5.16
C VAL A 728 14.24 -19.58 -4.87
N VAL A 729 13.19 -19.85 -4.11
CA VAL A 729 12.30 -18.85 -3.52
C VAL A 729 12.63 -18.72 -2.03
N ASP A 730 13.14 -17.57 -1.63
CA ASP A 730 13.38 -17.20 -0.23
C ASP A 730 12.12 -16.47 0.28
N LEU A 731 11.20 -17.22 0.89
CA LEU A 731 9.95 -16.70 1.45
C LEU A 731 10.27 -16.06 2.80
N VAL A 732 10.58 -14.76 2.78
CA VAL A 732 10.97 -13.99 3.96
C VAL A 732 9.72 -13.68 4.79
N CYS A 733 9.62 -14.32 5.93
CA CYS A 733 8.43 -14.38 6.76
C CYS A 733 8.80 -14.25 8.26
N TYR A 734 7.94 -14.72 9.16
CA TYR A 734 8.22 -14.75 10.59
C TYR A 734 7.64 -16.02 11.25
N ARG A 735 7.76 -16.13 12.57
CA ARG A 735 7.16 -17.21 13.36
C ARG A 735 6.32 -16.60 14.48
N ARG A 736 5.00 -16.79 14.43
CA ARG A 736 4.05 -16.20 15.41
C ARG A 736 4.24 -16.71 16.84
N ARG A 737 4.82 -17.90 17.02
CA ARG A 737 4.93 -18.63 18.30
C ARG A 737 6.37 -19.05 18.60
N GLY A 738 6.56 -19.75 19.72
CA GLY A 738 7.79 -20.49 20.03
C GLY A 738 8.21 -21.46 18.90
N HIS A 739 9.39 -22.09 19.03
CA HIS A 739 9.84 -23.05 18.02
C HIS A 739 8.91 -24.28 17.97
N ASN A 740 8.45 -24.73 19.12
CA ASN A 740 7.19 -25.45 19.27
C ASN A 740 6.21 -24.66 20.15
N GLU A 741 4.97 -25.12 20.18
CA GLU A 741 3.81 -24.45 20.79
C GLU A 741 3.88 -24.25 22.31
N ALA A 742 4.86 -24.86 22.99
CA ALA A 742 5.11 -24.71 24.43
C ALA A 742 6.39 -23.92 24.78
N ASP A 743 7.15 -23.44 23.79
CA ASP A 743 8.35 -22.61 24.04
C ASP A 743 7.97 -21.13 24.17
N ASP A 744 8.54 -20.41 25.13
CA ASP A 744 8.53 -18.94 25.16
C ASP A 744 9.77 -18.39 24.41
N PRO A 745 9.61 -17.75 23.25
CA PRO A 745 10.72 -17.22 22.48
C PRO A 745 11.18 -15.83 22.95
N SER A 746 10.37 -15.11 23.75
CA SER A 746 10.69 -13.78 24.26
C SER A 746 11.94 -13.79 25.15
N LEU A 747 12.22 -14.92 25.79
CA LEU A 747 13.43 -15.20 26.57
C LEU A 747 14.74 -15.05 25.78
N THR A 748 14.70 -15.07 24.44
CA THR A 748 15.89 -14.97 23.57
C THR A 748 15.78 -13.95 22.44
N GLN A 749 14.58 -13.65 21.96
CA GLN A 749 14.35 -12.69 20.86
C GLN A 749 13.28 -11.62 21.23
N PRO A 750 13.38 -10.94 22.38
CA PRO A 750 12.28 -10.12 22.92
C PRO A 750 11.86 -8.97 22.00
N LEU A 751 12.81 -8.31 21.33
CA LEU A 751 12.52 -7.21 20.40
C LEU A 751 11.75 -7.68 19.16
N MET A 752 12.11 -8.85 18.62
CA MET A 752 11.46 -9.43 17.45
C MET A 752 10.01 -9.85 17.78
N TYR A 753 9.79 -10.48 18.93
CA TYR A 753 8.44 -10.87 19.33
C TYR A 753 7.57 -9.68 19.74
N ALA A 754 8.12 -8.63 20.35
CA ALA A 754 7.39 -7.37 20.57
C ALA A 754 6.89 -6.72 19.26
N ILE A 755 7.60 -6.89 18.13
CA ILE A 755 7.12 -6.48 16.80
C ILE A 755 6.02 -7.43 16.31
N ILE A 756 6.23 -8.75 16.42
CA ILE A 756 5.28 -9.78 15.99
C ILE A 756 3.95 -9.66 16.72
N ASP A 757 3.93 -9.47 18.04
CA ASP A 757 2.71 -9.39 18.85
C ASP A 757 1.80 -8.22 18.44
N ASN A 758 2.38 -7.13 17.95
CA ASN A 758 1.64 -5.96 17.43
C ASN A 758 1.28 -6.09 15.93
N LYS A 759 1.77 -7.14 15.24
CA LYS A 759 1.58 -7.35 13.80
C LYS A 759 0.31 -8.17 13.53
N ARG A 760 -0.56 -7.68 12.63
CA ARG A 760 -1.73 -8.42 12.11
C ARG A 760 -1.27 -9.68 11.35
N SER A 761 -2.13 -10.69 11.22
CA SER A 761 -1.81 -11.88 10.41
C SER A 761 -1.75 -11.54 8.93
N VAL A 762 -1.11 -12.40 8.13
CA VAL A 762 -0.96 -12.22 6.67
C VAL A 762 -2.34 -12.14 5.99
N ARG A 763 -3.24 -13.07 6.31
CA ARG A 763 -4.63 -13.10 5.82
C ARG A 763 -5.34 -11.78 6.09
N LYS A 764 -5.29 -11.28 7.33
CA LYS A 764 -5.94 -10.02 7.72
C LYS A 764 -5.30 -8.81 7.04
N HIS A 765 -3.96 -8.75 6.93
CA HIS A 765 -3.29 -7.65 6.24
C HIS A 765 -3.67 -7.63 4.74
N TYR A 766 -3.72 -8.80 4.08
CA TYR A 766 -4.11 -8.87 2.67
C TYR A 766 -5.57 -8.45 2.46
N THR A 767 -6.48 -8.93 3.32
CA THR A 767 -7.90 -8.53 3.33
C THR A 767 -8.06 -7.01 3.43
N GLU A 768 -7.38 -6.38 4.40
CA GLU A 768 -7.39 -4.93 4.60
C GLU A 768 -6.75 -4.16 3.42
N GLY A 769 -5.79 -4.78 2.72
CA GLY A 769 -5.21 -4.26 1.48
C GLY A 769 -6.22 -4.25 0.33
N LEU A 770 -6.88 -5.38 0.07
CA LEU A 770 -7.90 -5.52 -0.98
C LEU A 770 -9.04 -4.50 -0.78
N VAL A 771 -9.60 -4.41 0.43
CA VAL A 771 -10.64 -3.42 0.77
C VAL A 771 -10.11 -1.98 0.61
N GLY A 772 -8.89 -1.69 1.08
CA GLY A 772 -8.27 -0.36 0.99
C GLY A 772 -7.98 0.11 -0.46
N ARG A 773 -7.70 -0.83 -1.37
CA ARG A 773 -7.55 -0.56 -2.82
C ARG A 773 -8.88 -0.49 -3.56
N GLY A 774 -9.97 -1.00 -2.98
CA GLY A 774 -11.28 -1.13 -3.63
C GLY A 774 -11.40 -2.36 -4.54
N ASP A 775 -10.64 -3.42 -4.25
CA ASP A 775 -10.61 -4.66 -5.03
C ASP A 775 -11.79 -5.61 -4.68
N ILE A 776 -12.26 -5.53 -3.43
CA ILE A 776 -13.42 -6.23 -2.86
C ILE A 776 -14.19 -5.27 -1.93
N THR A 777 -15.46 -5.55 -1.62
CA THR A 777 -16.21 -4.80 -0.60
C THR A 777 -15.85 -5.25 0.83
N VAL A 778 -16.38 -4.56 1.84
CA VAL A 778 -16.30 -5.03 3.24
C VAL A 778 -17.13 -6.31 3.42
N ASP A 779 -18.33 -6.34 2.83
CA ASP A 779 -19.26 -7.48 2.88
C ASP A 779 -18.73 -8.74 2.16
N GLU A 780 -17.70 -8.60 1.32
CA GLU A 780 -16.97 -9.71 0.67
C GLU A 780 -15.70 -10.13 1.45
N ALA A 781 -15.39 -9.43 2.54
CA ALA A 781 -14.16 -9.58 3.34
C ALA A 781 -14.41 -10.13 4.77
N GLU A 782 -15.68 -10.15 5.21
CA GLU A 782 -16.16 -10.72 6.47
C GLU A 782 -16.67 -12.16 6.32
#